data_AF-A0AAN3M4L0-F1
#
_entry.id   AF-A0AAN3M4L0-F1
#
_cell.length_a   1.000
_cell.length_b   1.000
_cell.length_c   1.000
_cell.angle_alpha   90.00
_cell.angle_beta   90.00
_cell.angle_gamma   90.00
#
_symmetry.space_group_name_H-M   'P 1'
#
loop_
_entity.id
_entity.type
_entity.pdbx_description
1 polymer ?
#
loop_
_entity_poly.entity_id
_entity_poly.type
_entity_poly.pdbx_seq_one_letter_code
_entity_poly.pdbx_strand_id
1 'polypeptide(L)'
;EHAGYAPGAVPHKTGVFASSRMSTYPGREALNVTEVAQVKGLQSLMGNDKDYIATRAAYKLNLHGPALSVQTACSSSLVAVHLACESLRAGESDMAVAGGVALSFPQQAGYRYQPGMIFSPDGHCRPFDASAEGTWAGNGLGCVVLRRLRDALLSGDPIISVILSSAVNNDGNRKVGYTAPSVAGQQAVIEEALMLAAIDDRQVGYIETHGTGTPLGDAIEIEALRNVYAPRPQDQRCALGSVKSNMGHLDTAAGIAGLLKTVLAVSRGQIPPLLNFHTPNPALKLEESPFTIPVSAQAWQDEMRYAGVSSFGIGGTNCHMIVASLPDALNARLPNTDSGRKSTALLLSAASDSALRRLATDYARALRENADASSLAFTALHARRLDLPFRLAAPLNRETAEALSAWASEKSGALVYSGHGASGKQVWLFTGQGSHWRTMGQTMYQHSTAFADTLDRCFSACSEMLTPSLREAMFNPDSAQLDNMAWAQPAIVAFEIAMAAHWRAEGLKPDFAIGHSVGEFAAAVVCGHYTIEQVMPLVCRRGALMQQCASGAMVAVFADEDTLMPLARQFELDLAANNGTQHTVFSGPEARLAVFCATLSQHDINYRRLSVTGAAHSALLEPILDRFQDACAGLHAEPGQIPIISTLTADVIDESTLNQADYWRRHMRQPVRFIQSIQVAHQLGTRVFLEMGPDAQLVACGQREYRDNAYWIASARRNKEASDVLNQALLQLYAAGVALPWADLLAGDGQRIAAPCYPFDTERYWKERVSPACEPADAALSAGLEVASRAATALDLPRLEALKQCATRLHAIYVDQLVQRCTGDAIENGVDAMTI
;
A
#
# COMPACT_ATOMS: atom_id res chain seq x y z
N GLU A 1 6.79 3.26 -0.30
CA GLU A 1 5.64 3.87 -0.99
C GLU A 1 6.00 5.08 -1.85
N HIS A 2 6.55 6.17 -1.30
CA HIS A 2 6.92 7.35 -2.11
C HIS A 2 7.86 7.03 -3.29
N ALA A 3 8.81 6.10 -3.08
CA ALA A 3 9.70 5.60 -4.12
C ALA A 3 9.03 4.65 -5.16
N GLY A 4 7.71 4.42 -5.10
CA GLY A 4 7.04 3.52 -6.04
C GLY A 4 7.22 2.03 -5.75
N TYR A 5 7.32 1.66 -4.46
CA TYR A 5 7.44 0.26 -4.03
C TYR A 5 6.52 -0.06 -2.84
N ALA A 6 5.88 -1.23 -2.91
CA ALA A 6 5.00 -1.77 -1.88
C ALA A 6 5.83 -2.32 -0.69
N PRO A 7 5.54 -1.91 0.56
CA PRO A 7 6.20 -2.49 1.73
C PRO A 7 6.04 -4.01 1.81
N GLY A 8 7.10 -4.75 2.12
CA GLY A 8 7.06 -6.22 2.26
C GLY A 8 7.19 -7.02 0.96
N ALA A 9 7.03 -6.38 -0.20
CA ALA A 9 7.13 -6.98 -1.53
C ALA A 9 8.13 -6.21 -2.42
N VAL A 10 9.25 -5.78 -1.82
CA VAL A 10 10.32 -5.10 -2.56
C VAL A 10 11.20 -6.16 -3.22
N PRO A 11 11.33 -6.18 -4.55
CA PRO A 11 12.10 -7.22 -5.25
C PRO A 11 13.63 -7.06 -5.10
N HIS A 12 14.06 -5.87 -4.66
CA HIS A 12 15.47 -5.50 -4.57
C HIS A 12 16.09 -5.92 -3.24
N LYS A 13 17.36 -6.35 -3.28
CA LYS A 13 18.16 -6.50 -2.07
C LYS A 13 18.39 -5.13 -1.43
N THR A 14 17.57 -4.81 -0.43
CA THR A 14 17.45 -3.44 0.09
C THR A 14 18.19 -3.29 1.41
N GLY A 15 19.22 -2.44 1.45
CA GLY A 15 19.94 -2.07 2.67
C GLY A 15 19.23 -0.99 3.50
N VAL A 16 19.55 -0.90 4.79
CA VAL A 16 19.03 0.09 5.75
C VAL A 16 20.19 0.70 6.54
N PHE A 17 20.40 2.00 6.43
CA PHE A 17 21.48 2.74 7.07
C PHE A 17 20.87 3.87 7.90
N ALA A 18 20.79 3.70 9.21
CA ALA A 18 20.03 4.61 10.06
C ALA A 18 20.85 5.09 11.25
N SER A 19 20.53 6.29 11.73
CA SER A 19 21.10 6.83 12.97
C SER A 19 19.99 7.22 13.93
N SER A 20 20.29 7.18 15.23
CA SER A 20 19.34 7.53 16.27
C SER A 20 20.03 8.20 17.44
N ARG A 21 19.44 9.29 17.95
CA ARG A 21 19.82 9.85 19.25
C ARG A 21 19.56 8.79 20.32
N MET A 22 20.40 8.76 21.36
CA MET A 22 20.10 7.96 22.56
C MET A 22 18.68 8.27 23.04
N SER A 23 17.81 7.26 23.12
CA SER A 23 16.43 7.46 23.52
C SER A 23 16.38 8.01 24.95
N THR A 24 15.67 9.12 25.12
CA THR A 24 15.30 9.65 26.43
C THR A 24 13.89 9.20 26.83
N TYR A 25 13.26 8.30 26.08
CA TYR A 25 11.98 7.70 26.44
C TYR A 25 12.17 6.56 27.47
N PRO A 26 11.33 6.43 28.51
CA PRO A 26 10.09 7.17 28.79
C PRO A 26 10.28 8.47 29.58
N GLY A 27 11.50 9.01 29.67
CA GLY A 27 11.82 10.27 30.32
C GLY A 27 12.89 10.09 31.39
N ARG A 28 12.53 10.37 32.65
CA ARG A 28 13.46 10.38 33.80
C ARG A 28 13.66 9.01 34.46
N GLU A 29 13.04 7.95 33.96
CA GLU A 29 13.29 6.59 34.45
C GLU A 29 14.56 6.05 33.80
N ALA A 30 15.56 5.71 34.61
CA ALA A 30 16.74 5.03 34.10
C ALA A 30 16.35 3.63 33.62
N LEU A 31 16.74 3.27 32.40
CA LEU A 31 16.67 1.88 31.94
C LEU A 31 17.64 1.08 32.81
N ASN A 32 17.11 0.16 33.62
CA ASN A 32 17.95 -0.71 34.43
C ASN A 32 18.58 -1.80 33.54
N VAL A 33 19.76 -1.51 33.00
CA VAL A 33 20.51 -2.42 32.09
C VAL A 33 20.92 -3.72 32.81
N THR A 34 20.81 -3.80 34.14
CA THR A 34 21.11 -5.03 34.89
C THR A 34 19.95 -6.03 34.94
N GLU A 35 18.71 -5.62 34.58
CA GLU A 35 17.51 -6.48 34.54
C GLU A 35 17.29 -7.18 33.18
N VAL A 36 18.32 -7.25 32.33
CA VAL A 36 18.26 -7.89 30.99
C VAL A 36 17.98 -9.40 31.07
N ALA A 37 18.08 -10.02 32.25
CA ALA A 37 17.67 -11.41 32.49
C ALA A 37 16.15 -11.64 32.37
N GLN A 38 15.33 -10.59 32.29
CA GLN A 38 13.87 -10.69 32.11
C GLN A 38 13.42 -10.21 30.73
N VAL A 39 12.45 -10.91 30.12
CA VAL A 39 11.90 -10.61 28.77
C VAL A 39 11.45 -9.16 28.64
N LYS A 40 10.81 -8.60 29.67
CA LYS A 40 10.36 -7.20 29.68
C LYS A 40 11.54 -6.21 29.64
N GLY A 41 12.59 -6.49 30.41
CA GLY A 41 13.81 -5.68 30.45
C GLY A 41 14.51 -5.66 29.10
N LEU A 42 14.65 -6.83 28.47
CA LEU A 42 15.25 -6.94 27.13
C LEU A 42 14.44 -6.19 26.06
N GLN A 43 13.10 -6.29 26.07
CA GLN A 43 12.24 -5.55 25.13
C GLN A 43 12.36 -4.04 25.31
N SER A 44 12.44 -3.57 26.56
CA SER A 44 12.59 -2.14 26.85
C SER A 44 13.95 -1.62 26.42
N LEU A 45 15.02 -2.39 26.63
CA LEU A 45 16.36 -2.08 26.13
C LEU A 45 16.36 -2.01 24.61
N MET A 46 15.92 -3.07 23.93
CA MET A 46 15.87 -3.10 22.46
C MET A 46 15.05 -1.93 21.90
N GLY A 47 13.94 -1.57 22.56
CA GLY A 47 13.06 -0.48 22.16
C GLY A 47 13.72 0.90 22.16
N ASN A 48 14.68 1.14 23.06
CA ASN A 48 15.28 2.45 23.33
C ASN A 48 16.77 2.55 22.95
N ASP A 49 17.43 1.42 22.76
CA ASP A 49 18.82 1.37 22.34
C ASP A 49 18.96 1.74 20.85
N LYS A 50 20.04 2.46 20.54
CA LYS A 50 20.34 2.99 19.21
C LYS A 50 20.66 1.89 18.17
N ASP A 51 21.07 0.70 18.61
CA ASP A 51 21.61 -0.34 17.73
C ASP A 51 20.52 -1.01 16.89
N TYR A 52 19.26 -1.01 17.36
CA TYR A 52 18.19 -1.78 16.75
C TYR A 52 17.34 -1.02 15.73
N ILE A 53 17.61 0.26 15.47
CA ILE A 53 16.77 1.07 14.57
C ILE A 53 16.78 0.54 13.13
N ALA A 54 17.96 0.23 12.59
CA ALA A 54 18.10 -0.24 11.21
C ALA A 54 17.54 -1.66 11.05
N THR A 55 17.89 -2.57 11.97
CA THR A 55 17.47 -3.97 11.92
C THR A 55 15.97 -4.13 12.15
N ARG A 56 15.35 -3.29 13.00
CA ARG A 56 13.90 -3.26 13.18
C ARG A 56 13.17 -2.79 11.93
N ALA A 57 13.68 -1.76 11.26
CA ALA A 57 13.11 -1.30 9.99
C ALA A 57 13.21 -2.38 8.91
N ALA A 58 14.37 -3.03 8.76
CA ALA A 58 14.57 -4.15 7.84
C ALA A 58 13.60 -5.31 8.13
N TYR A 59 13.47 -5.72 9.41
CA TYR A 59 12.54 -6.76 9.82
C TYR A 59 11.08 -6.42 9.49
N LYS A 60 10.62 -5.22 9.83
CA LYS A 60 9.21 -4.81 9.63
C LYS A 60 8.84 -4.62 8.16
N LEU A 61 9.80 -4.28 7.31
CA LEU A 61 9.60 -4.03 5.88
C LEU A 61 10.00 -5.23 5.01
N ASN A 62 10.46 -6.33 5.62
CA ASN A 62 11.00 -7.52 4.95
C ASN A 62 12.13 -7.17 3.96
N LEU A 63 13.16 -6.47 4.44
CA LEU A 63 14.31 -6.06 3.65
C LEU A 63 15.53 -6.95 3.97
N HIS A 64 16.27 -7.34 2.94
CA HIS A 64 17.30 -8.38 3.03
C HIS A 64 18.73 -7.89 2.72
N GLY A 65 18.94 -6.57 2.60
CA GLY A 65 20.28 -5.98 2.49
C GLY A 65 20.94 -5.71 3.85
N PRO A 66 22.14 -5.07 3.86
CA PRO A 66 22.82 -4.67 5.09
C PRO A 66 21.95 -3.77 5.96
N ALA A 67 21.89 -3.99 7.27
CA ALA A 67 21.13 -3.15 8.20
C ALA A 67 22.05 -2.60 9.30
N LEU A 68 22.49 -1.34 9.15
CA LEU A 68 23.53 -0.73 9.96
C LEU A 68 23.03 0.50 10.72
N SER A 69 23.34 0.54 12.01
CA SER A 69 23.13 1.70 12.88
C SER A 69 24.42 2.53 12.95
N VAL A 70 24.37 3.79 12.51
CA VAL A 70 25.55 4.66 12.29
C VAL A 70 25.57 5.80 13.31
N GLN A 71 26.73 6.07 13.92
CA GLN A 71 26.86 7.03 15.02
C GLN A 71 28.16 7.85 14.89
N THR A 72 28.03 9.09 14.45
CA THR A 72 29.11 10.07 14.30
C THR A 72 28.68 11.46 14.81
N ALA A 73 27.88 11.48 15.89
CA ALA A 73 27.26 12.69 16.45
C ALA A 73 26.41 13.44 15.39
N CYS A 74 26.58 14.75 15.24
CA CYS A 74 25.78 15.59 14.35
C CYS A 74 25.84 15.20 12.86
N SER A 75 26.89 14.50 12.42
CA SER A 75 27.04 14.02 11.04
C SER A 75 26.40 12.66 10.79
N SER A 76 25.87 11.98 11.82
CA SER A 76 25.45 10.56 11.76
C SER A 76 24.55 10.21 10.58
N SER A 77 23.48 10.98 10.35
CA SER A 77 22.55 10.69 9.26
C SER A 77 23.12 10.97 7.87
N LEU A 78 24.03 11.94 7.71
CA LEU A 78 24.68 12.19 6.43
C LEU A 78 25.72 11.09 6.13
N VAL A 79 26.47 10.65 7.15
CA VAL A 79 27.36 9.49 7.04
C VAL A 79 26.57 8.20 6.74
N ALA A 80 25.38 8.04 7.32
CA ALA A 80 24.51 6.90 6.99
C ALA A 80 24.09 6.90 5.51
N VAL A 81 23.80 8.07 4.94
CA VAL A 81 23.53 8.22 3.49
C VAL A 81 24.79 7.94 2.67
N HIS A 82 25.98 8.36 3.11
CA HIS A 82 27.24 8.05 2.44
C HIS A 82 27.47 6.53 2.37
N LEU A 83 27.33 5.82 3.50
CA LEU A 83 27.48 4.36 3.54
C LEU A 83 26.44 3.64 2.67
N ALA A 84 25.22 4.18 2.57
CA ALA A 84 24.22 3.67 1.65
C ALA A 84 24.62 3.85 0.17
N CYS A 85 25.19 5.01 -0.19
CA CYS A 85 25.76 5.24 -1.52
C CYS A 85 26.89 4.26 -1.83
N GLU A 86 27.81 4.03 -0.88
CA GLU A 86 28.91 3.09 -1.08
C GLU A 86 28.42 1.64 -1.19
N SER A 87 27.45 1.22 -0.38
CA SER A 87 26.83 -0.11 -0.50
C SER A 87 26.14 -0.33 -1.85
N LEU A 88 25.50 0.71 -2.41
CA LEU A 88 24.95 0.69 -3.76
C LEU A 88 26.04 0.59 -4.83
N ARG A 89 27.15 1.34 -4.70
CA ARG A 89 28.27 1.30 -5.66
C ARG A 89 29.01 -0.04 -5.63
N ALA A 90 29.15 -0.62 -4.44
CA ALA A 90 29.76 -1.94 -4.23
C ALA A 90 28.86 -3.11 -4.66
N GLY A 91 27.57 -2.87 -4.92
CA GLY A 91 26.61 -3.93 -5.27
C GLY A 91 26.17 -4.80 -4.08
N GLU A 92 26.47 -4.39 -2.85
CA GLU A 92 25.95 -5.05 -1.65
C GLU A 92 24.44 -4.85 -1.48
N SER A 93 23.97 -3.70 -1.97
CA SER A 93 22.56 -3.29 -2.04
C SER A 93 22.17 -2.92 -3.47
N ASP A 94 20.92 -3.20 -3.86
CA ASP A 94 20.31 -2.74 -5.12
C ASP A 94 19.38 -1.52 -4.91
N MET A 95 18.98 -1.34 -3.66
CA MET A 95 18.24 -0.21 -3.13
C MET A 95 18.71 0.02 -1.70
N ALA A 96 18.67 1.26 -1.21
CA ALA A 96 18.98 1.54 0.19
C ALA A 96 18.00 2.54 0.79
N VAL A 97 17.62 2.32 2.05
CA VAL A 97 16.92 3.30 2.88
C VAL A 97 17.94 3.91 3.83
N ALA A 98 18.10 5.22 3.81
CA ALA A 98 19.09 5.90 4.64
C ALA A 98 18.53 7.14 5.34
N GLY A 99 18.95 7.40 6.58
CA GLY A 99 18.50 8.59 7.30
C GLY A 99 18.82 8.62 8.78
N GLY A 100 17.99 9.34 9.54
CA GLY A 100 18.18 9.46 10.97
C GLY A 100 16.99 10.04 11.71
N VAL A 101 16.97 9.78 13.02
CA VAL A 101 15.98 10.29 13.96
C VAL A 101 16.67 10.87 15.18
N ALA A 102 16.13 11.98 15.68
CA ALA A 102 16.46 12.53 16.97
C ALA A 102 15.17 13.00 17.64
N LEU A 103 14.75 12.28 18.67
CA LEU A 103 13.59 12.63 19.50
C LEU A 103 14.03 12.72 20.95
N SER A 104 13.42 13.63 21.69
CA SER A 104 13.67 13.79 23.11
C SER A 104 12.42 13.97 23.94
N PHE A 105 12.45 13.35 25.11
CA PHE A 105 11.35 13.28 26.05
C PHE A 105 11.82 13.67 27.46
N PRO A 106 11.00 14.40 28.23
CA PRO A 106 9.69 14.92 27.86
C PRO A 106 9.80 16.04 26.80
N GLN A 107 8.82 16.12 25.88
CA GLN A 107 8.82 17.17 24.83
C GLN A 107 8.54 18.57 25.39
N GLN A 108 7.80 18.67 26.50
CA GLN A 108 7.58 19.92 27.24
C GLN A 108 8.66 20.09 28.31
N ALA A 109 9.91 20.14 27.89
CA ALA A 109 11.02 20.53 28.75
C ALA A 109 11.32 22.03 28.55
N GLY A 110 11.50 22.78 29.64
CA GLY A 110 11.97 24.17 29.54
C GLY A 110 13.37 24.25 28.94
N TYR A 111 13.74 25.44 28.47
CA TYR A 111 15.05 25.71 27.87
C TYR A 111 16.02 26.22 28.95
N ARG A 112 17.14 25.50 29.19
CA ARG A 112 18.15 25.90 30.18
C ARG A 112 19.47 26.23 29.49
N TYR A 113 19.73 27.52 29.33
CA TYR A 113 21.01 28.02 28.89
C TYR A 113 22.10 27.79 29.96
N GLN A 114 23.30 27.46 29.49
CA GLN A 114 24.51 27.38 30.31
C GLN A 114 25.66 28.03 29.54
N PRO A 115 26.35 29.04 30.12
CA PRO A 115 27.53 29.63 29.51
C PRO A 115 28.57 28.57 29.15
N GLY A 116 29.16 28.68 27.96
CA GLY A 116 30.18 27.74 27.45
C GLY A 116 29.64 26.50 26.74
N MET A 117 28.32 26.28 26.70
CA MET A 117 27.70 25.23 25.90
C MET A 117 27.30 25.74 24.50
N ILE A 118 26.95 24.82 23.60
CA ILE A 118 26.57 25.12 22.20
C ILE A 118 25.19 25.78 22.04
N PHE A 119 24.41 25.86 23.11
CA PHE A 119 23.03 26.34 23.07
C PHE A 119 22.98 27.86 23.22
N SER A 120 22.21 28.53 22.35
CA SER A 120 22.01 29.98 22.40
C SER A 120 21.24 30.40 23.66
N PRO A 121 21.40 31.61 24.19
CA PRO A 121 20.69 32.04 25.39
C PRO A 121 19.17 32.18 25.19
N ASP A 122 18.74 32.48 23.96
CA ASP A 122 17.35 32.80 23.62
C ASP A 122 16.62 31.70 22.84
N GLY A 123 17.27 30.56 22.59
CA GLY A 123 16.65 29.42 21.92
C GLY A 123 16.49 29.60 20.41
N HIS A 124 17.22 30.53 19.78
CA HIS A 124 17.25 30.69 18.33
C HIS A 124 18.61 30.30 17.75
N CYS A 125 18.60 29.77 16.53
CA CYS A 125 19.79 29.50 15.74
C CYS A 125 19.89 30.57 14.67
N ARG A 126 20.99 31.35 14.65
CA ARG A 126 21.21 32.47 13.72
C ARG A 126 22.51 32.29 12.92
N PRO A 127 22.55 31.34 11.98
CA PRO A 127 23.78 31.08 11.24
C PRO A 127 24.27 32.34 10.53
N PHE A 128 25.54 32.66 10.69
CA PHE A 128 26.26 33.75 10.03
C PHE A 128 25.86 35.19 10.41
N ASP A 129 24.90 35.36 11.32
CA ASP A 129 24.46 36.68 11.79
C ASP A 129 25.43 37.23 12.85
N ALA A 130 25.53 38.56 12.96
CA ALA A 130 26.33 39.23 13.99
C ALA A 130 25.87 38.89 15.43
N SER A 131 24.60 38.51 15.61
CA SER A 131 23.99 38.07 16.88
C SER A 131 23.96 36.54 17.06
N ALA A 132 24.80 35.81 16.32
CA ALA A 132 24.93 34.36 16.46
C ALA A 132 25.57 33.99 17.82
N GLU A 133 24.81 33.35 18.71
CA GLU A 133 25.26 32.96 20.06
C GLU A 133 25.08 31.46 20.36
N GLY A 134 24.79 30.65 19.35
CA GLY A 134 24.62 29.20 19.46
C GLY A 134 23.41 28.66 18.71
N THR A 135 23.08 27.40 19.01
CA THR A 135 21.95 26.67 18.42
C THR A 135 20.88 26.32 19.47
N TRP A 136 19.84 25.58 19.09
CA TRP A 136 18.89 25.00 20.04
C TRP A 136 18.54 23.55 19.65
N ALA A 137 18.14 22.73 20.61
CA ALA A 137 17.88 21.30 20.37
C ALA A 137 16.51 21.07 19.74
N GLY A 138 16.50 20.61 18.49
CA GLY A 138 15.26 20.24 17.79
C GLY A 138 14.95 18.74 17.86
N ASN A 139 13.77 18.38 17.34
CA ASN A 139 13.31 17.01 17.20
C ASN A 139 12.90 16.75 15.74
N GLY A 140 13.25 15.58 15.20
CA GLY A 140 12.82 15.21 13.86
C GLY A 140 13.30 13.85 13.39
N LEU A 141 12.71 13.41 12.29
CA LEU A 141 13.03 12.17 11.58
C LEU A 141 13.02 12.47 10.09
N GLY A 142 14.00 11.94 9.36
CA GLY A 142 14.05 11.98 7.91
C GLY A 142 14.70 10.72 7.35
N CYS A 143 14.30 10.35 6.12
CA CYS A 143 14.96 9.30 5.37
C CYS A 143 14.81 9.53 3.86
N VAL A 144 15.70 8.89 3.10
CA VAL A 144 15.69 8.82 1.64
C VAL A 144 15.73 7.35 1.20
N VAL A 145 15.17 7.08 0.02
CA VAL A 145 15.33 5.80 -0.68
C VAL A 145 16.25 6.06 -1.87
N LEU A 146 17.32 5.29 -1.96
CA LEU A 146 18.39 5.48 -2.92
C LEU A 146 18.49 4.27 -3.84
N ARG A 147 18.80 4.54 -5.10
CA ARG A 147 19.18 3.54 -6.10
C ARG A 147 20.27 4.12 -6.99
N ARG A 148 21.02 3.25 -7.66
CA ARG A 148 21.91 3.65 -8.75
C ARG A 148 21.06 4.28 -9.86
N LEU A 149 21.46 5.45 -10.35
CA LEU A 149 20.68 6.24 -11.31
C LEU A 149 20.30 5.41 -12.56
N ARG A 150 21.25 4.64 -13.10
CA ARG A 150 21.03 3.74 -14.23
C ARG A 150 19.89 2.75 -13.97
N ASP A 151 19.88 2.12 -12.80
CA ASP A 151 18.89 1.09 -12.46
C ASP A 151 17.52 1.69 -12.20
N ALA A 152 17.48 2.89 -11.58
CA ALA A 152 16.26 3.65 -11.39
C ALA A 152 15.62 4.04 -12.73
N LEU A 153 16.41 4.51 -13.70
CA LEU A 153 15.95 4.83 -15.06
C LEU A 153 15.42 3.58 -15.79
N LEU A 154 16.17 2.47 -15.77
CA LEU A 154 15.75 1.21 -16.40
C LEU A 154 14.46 0.63 -15.78
N SER A 155 14.26 0.86 -14.47
CA SER A 155 13.06 0.39 -13.77
C SER A 155 11.88 1.36 -13.92
N GLY A 156 12.07 2.58 -14.43
CA GLY A 156 11.05 3.62 -14.40
C GLY A 156 10.66 4.04 -12.98
N ASP A 157 11.66 4.17 -12.09
CA ASP A 157 11.45 4.67 -10.74
C ASP A 157 11.22 6.19 -10.74
N PRO A 158 10.39 6.73 -9.84
CA PRO A 158 10.28 8.18 -9.66
C PRO A 158 11.58 8.75 -9.06
N ILE A 159 12.30 9.57 -9.82
CA ILE A 159 13.56 10.21 -9.41
C ILE A 159 13.29 11.67 -9.01
N ILE A 160 13.77 12.08 -7.84
CA ILE A 160 13.60 13.46 -7.32
C ILE A 160 14.85 14.31 -7.57
N SER A 161 16.03 13.74 -7.29
CA SER A 161 17.36 14.36 -7.46
C SER A 161 18.42 13.26 -7.46
N VAL A 162 19.66 13.61 -7.79
CA VAL A 162 20.81 12.70 -7.87
C VAL A 162 21.85 13.10 -6.84
N ILE A 163 22.35 12.15 -6.06
CA ILE A 163 23.56 12.35 -5.24
C ILE A 163 24.74 11.98 -6.15
N LEU A 164 25.53 12.97 -6.59
CA LEU A 164 26.66 12.75 -7.49
C LEU A 164 27.86 12.18 -6.74
N SER A 165 28.12 12.71 -5.55
CA SER A 165 29.24 12.27 -4.72
C SER A 165 28.96 12.52 -3.24
N SER A 166 29.76 11.84 -2.42
CA SER A 166 29.83 12.08 -0.98
C SER A 166 31.22 11.74 -0.48
N ALA A 167 31.72 12.50 0.48
CA ALA A 167 33.01 12.28 1.13
C ALA A 167 32.85 12.34 2.66
N VAL A 168 33.69 11.59 3.37
CA VAL A 168 33.73 11.54 4.84
C VAL A 168 35.18 11.52 5.30
N ASN A 169 35.54 12.38 6.26
CA ASN A 169 36.87 12.37 6.88
C ASN A 169 36.80 12.59 8.40
N ASN A 170 37.97 12.70 9.04
CA ASN A 170 38.07 13.13 10.44
C ASN A 170 39.15 14.21 10.65
N ASP A 171 38.84 15.18 11.51
CA ASP A 171 39.74 16.28 11.87
C ASP A 171 41.04 15.80 12.56
N GLY A 172 41.01 14.66 13.25
CA GLY A 172 42.13 14.17 14.04
C GLY A 172 42.49 15.14 15.16
N ASN A 173 43.78 15.42 15.37
CA ASN A 173 44.27 16.40 16.35
C ASN A 173 44.47 17.81 15.76
N ARG A 174 43.99 18.09 14.54
CA ARG A 174 44.16 19.38 13.83
C ARG A 174 43.19 20.47 14.34
N LYS A 175 42.85 20.42 15.62
CA LYS A 175 41.83 21.22 16.29
C LYS A 175 42.27 21.53 17.72
N VAL A 176 41.88 22.70 18.24
CA VAL A 176 42.31 23.20 19.55
C VAL A 176 41.78 22.40 20.75
N GLY A 177 40.78 21.54 20.54
CA GLY A 177 40.23 20.66 21.56
C GLY A 177 39.30 19.62 20.95
N TYR A 178 38.90 18.59 21.71
CA TYR A 178 38.08 17.47 21.21
C TYR A 178 36.77 17.91 20.53
N THR A 179 36.14 18.96 21.06
CA THR A 179 34.84 19.47 20.59
C THR A 179 34.94 20.55 19.52
N ALA A 180 36.13 21.08 19.25
CA ALA A 180 36.33 22.14 18.25
C ALA A 180 36.35 21.55 16.83
N PRO A 181 35.86 22.27 15.80
CA PRO A 181 36.03 21.84 14.42
C PRO A 181 37.42 22.21 13.87
N SER A 182 37.76 21.74 12.66
CA SER A 182 38.99 22.08 11.94
C SER A 182 38.71 22.65 10.55
N VAL A 183 39.28 23.83 10.24
CA VAL A 183 39.22 24.44 8.89
C VAL A 183 39.79 23.48 7.84
N ALA A 184 40.98 22.92 8.09
CA ALA A 184 41.64 22.02 7.16
C ALA A 184 40.88 20.70 6.95
N GLY A 185 40.22 20.18 8.00
CA GLY A 185 39.38 18.99 7.91
C GLY A 185 38.14 19.22 7.04
N GLN A 186 37.45 20.34 7.25
CA GLN A 186 36.28 20.71 6.46
C GLN A 186 36.65 21.03 5.00
N GLN A 187 37.73 21.78 4.77
CA GLN A 187 38.25 22.06 3.44
C GLN A 187 38.50 20.77 2.66
N ALA A 188 39.26 19.82 3.25
CA ALA A 188 39.62 18.58 2.57
C ALA A 188 38.40 17.72 2.19
N VAL A 189 37.37 17.63 3.04
CA VAL A 189 36.17 16.83 2.71
C VAL A 189 35.32 17.49 1.61
N ILE A 190 35.30 18.82 1.52
CA ILE A 190 34.58 19.55 0.47
C ILE A 190 35.33 19.39 -0.86
N GLU A 191 36.66 19.56 -0.87
CA GLU A 191 37.50 19.35 -2.07
C GLU A 191 37.37 17.92 -2.61
N GLU A 192 37.40 16.91 -1.73
CA GLU A 192 37.24 15.51 -2.10
C GLU A 192 35.87 15.25 -2.73
N ALA A 193 34.79 15.79 -2.14
CA ALA A 193 33.43 15.63 -2.69
C ALA A 193 33.29 16.29 -4.07
N LEU A 194 33.83 17.49 -4.28
CA LEU A 194 33.84 18.16 -5.59
C LEU A 194 34.64 17.37 -6.63
N MET A 195 35.83 16.88 -6.25
CA MET A 195 36.67 16.04 -7.10
C MET A 195 35.93 14.75 -7.51
N LEU A 196 35.29 14.07 -6.57
CA LEU A 196 34.52 12.85 -6.84
C LEU A 196 33.26 13.10 -7.70
N ALA A 197 32.65 14.28 -7.59
CA ALA A 197 31.54 14.68 -8.45
C ALA A 197 32.00 15.05 -9.87
N ALA A 198 33.29 15.29 -10.07
CA ALA A 198 33.88 15.78 -11.32
C ALA A 198 33.22 17.07 -11.83
N ILE A 199 32.95 18.02 -10.92
CA ILE A 199 32.42 19.35 -11.24
C ILE A 199 33.37 20.46 -10.78
N ASP A 200 33.29 21.62 -11.42
CA ASP A 200 33.98 22.84 -11.01
C ASP A 200 33.23 23.49 -9.83
N ASP A 201 33.96 24.13 -8.92
CA ASP A 201 33.37 24.79 -7.75
C ASP A 201 32.30 25.81 -8.18
N ARG A 202 32.51 26.52 -9.31
CA ARG A 202 31.63 27.54 -9.89
C ARG A 202 30.27 27.03 -10.33
N GLN A 203 30.13 25.73 -10.51
CA GLN A 203 28.85 25.11 -10.86
C GLN A 203 27.93 24.95 -9.65
N VAL A 204 28.46 25.03 -8.42
CA VAL A 204 27.66 24.93 -7.20
C VAL A 204 26.96 26.27 -6.92
N GLY A 205 25.62 26.26 -7.00
CA GLY A 205 24.77 27.43 -6.78
C GLY A 205 24.23 27.55 -5.35
N TYR A 206 24.24 26.46 -4.59
CA TYR A 206 23.74 26.45 -3.21
C TYR A 206 24.55 25.53 -2.31
N ILE A 207 24.79 25.94 -1.06
CA ILE A 207 25.36 25.07 -0.03
C ILE A 207 24.47 25.13 1.21
N GLU A 208 23.92 23.97 1.55
CA GLU A 208 23.31 23.75 2.85
C GLU A 208 24.42 23.38 3.85
N THR A 209 24.81 24.37 4.63
CA THR A 209 25.90 24.33 5.59
C THR A 209 25.55 23.53 6.85
N HIS A 210 26.56 23.19 7.65
CA HIS A 210 26.35 22.79 9.02
C HIS A 210 25.78 23.95 9.85
N GLY A 211 26.26 25.19 9.67
CA GLY A 211 25.62 26.45 10.06
C GLY A 211 24.86 26.38 11.38
N THR A 212 25.59 26.31 12.49
CA THR A 212 24.99 26.13 13.83
C THR A 212 24.69 27.43 14.54
N GLY A 213 25.11 28.58 13.99
CA GLY A 213 24.99 29.86 14.68
C GLY A 213 25.95 29.96 15.87
N THR A 214 26.96 29.10 15.95
CA THR A 214 28.00 29.20 16.98
C THR A 214 29.11 30.11 16.45
N PRO A 215 29.59 31.12 17.22
CA PRO A 215 30.60 32.06 16.74
C PRO A 215 31.85 31.39 16.14
N LEU A 216 32.39 30.38 16.84
CA LEU A 216 33.57 29.64 16.40
C LEU A 216 33.28 28.69 15.23
N GLY A 217 32.14 27.99 15.28
CA GLY A 217 31.78 27.00 14.25
C GLY A 217 31.50 27.65 12.90
N ASP A 218 30.71 28.72 12.89
CA ASP A 218 30.38 29.45 11.66
C ASP A 218 31.63 30.12 11.06
N ALA A 219 32.54 30.65 11.88
CA ALA A 219 33.82 31.19 11.40
C ALA A 219 34.68 30.14 10.69
N ILE A 220 34.84 28.96 11.32
CA ILE A 220 35.62 27.86 10.77
C ILE A 220 35.00 27.33 9.46
N GLU A 221 33.67 27.22 9.41
CA GLU A 221 32.98 26.72 8.22
C GLU A 221 33.08 27.69 7.04
N ILE A 222 32.91 29.00 7.28
CA ILE A 222 33.07 30.01 6.22
C ILE A 222 34.52 30.08 5.74
N GLU A 223 35.50 29.98 6.64
CA GLU A 223 36.92 29.94 6.26
C GLU A 223 37.23 28.71 5.38
N ALA A 224 36.78 27.52 5.78
CA ALA A 224 36.96 26.31 5.00
C ALA A 224 36.33 26.43 3.61
N LEU A 225 35.10 26.96 3.52
CA LEU A 225 34.42 27.20 2.26
C LEU A 225 35.18 28.20 1.37
N ARG A 226 35.71 29.29 1.93
CA ARG A 226 36.50 30.29 1.18
C ARG A 226 37.82 29.73 0.63
N ASN A 227 38.38 28.71 1.28
CA ASN A 227 39.60 28.06 0.79
C ASN A 227 39.34 27.15 -0.41
N VAL A 228 38.09 26.68 -0.60
CA VAL A 228 37.71 25.78 -1.70
C VAL A 228 37.10 26.53 -2.87
N TYR A 229 36.21 27.48 -2.60
CA TYR A 229 35.42 28.14 -3.62
C TYR A 229 36.10 29.42 -4.13
N ALA A 230 36.30 29.51 -5.44
CA ALA A 230 36.99 30.65 -6.05
C ALA A 230 36.13 31.94 -5.98
N PRO A 231 36.73 33.14 -5.91
CA PRO A 231 36.00 34.41 -5.97
C PRO A 231 35.08 34.51 -7.20
N ARG A 232 33.88 35.10 -7.02
CA ARG A 232 32.86 35.23 -8.07
C ARG A 232 32.23 36.62 -8.15
N PRO A 233 31.79 37.04 -9.35
CA PRO A 233 30.89 38.19 -9.51
C PRO A 233 29.63 38.06 -8.66
N GLN A 234 29.04 39.19 -8.25
CA GLN A 234 27.92 39.23 -7.31
C GLN A 234 26.69 38.44 -7.77
N ASP A 235 26.41 38.44 -9.07
CA ASP A 235 25.31 37.72 -9.75
C ASP A 235 25.56 36.21 -9.90
N GLN A 236 26.77 35.73 -9.62
CA GLN A 236 27.18 34.33 -9.75
C GLN A 236 27.60 33.71 -8.41
N ARG A 237 27.36 34.41 -7.30
CA ARG A 237 27.72 33.94 -5.96
C ARG A 237 26.88 32.75 -5.55
N CYS A 238 27.51 31.82 -4.84
CA CYS A 238 26.85 30.65 -4.28
C CYS A 238 26.03 31.02 -3.04
N ALA A 239 24.77 30.61 -2.97
CA ALA A 239 23.93 30.89 -1.81
C ALA A 239 24.25 29.93 -0.65
N LEU A 240 24.36 30.45 0.58
CA LEU A 240 24.51 29.64 1.78
C LEU A 240 23.21 29.58 2.57
N GLY A 241 22.87 28.41 3.09
CA GLY A 241 21.74 28.25 4.00
C GLY A 241 22.03 27.24 5.11
N SER A 242 21.13 27.19 6.09
CA SER A 242 21.09 26.16 7.12
C SER A 242 19.64 25.97 7.56
N VAL A 243 19.16 24.74 7.59
CA VAL A 243 17.82 24.34 8.05
C VAL A 243 17.65 24.54 9.56
N LYS A 244 18.77 24.68 10.27
CA LYS A 244 18.78 24.80 11.74
C LYS A 244 18.17 26.11 12.22
N SER A 245 18.16 27.15 11.38
CA SER A 245 17.39 28.38 11.66
C SER A 245 15.88 28.13 11.78
N ASN A 246 15.37 27.10 11.10
CA ASN A 246 13.94 26.77 11.06
C ASN A 246 13.53 25.76 12.14
N MET A 247 14.35 24.73 12.34
CA MET A 247 13.97 23.54 13.13
C MET A 247 14.93 23.22 14.28
N GLY A 248 15.95 24.05 14.48
CA GLY A 248 17.02 23.80 15.44
C GLY A 248 17.97 22.69 14.98
N HIS A 249 18.92 22.37 15.85
CA HIS A 249 19.86 21.29 15.61
C HIS A 249 19.23 19.94 15.99
N LEU A 250 18.94 19.13 14.96
CA LEU A 250 18.36 17.79 15.12
C LEU A 250 19.39 16.70 15.45
N ASP A 251 20.56 17.06 16.01
CA ASP A 251 21.61 16.11 16.40
C ASP A 251 21.91 15.05 15.31
N THR A 252 21.72 13.76 15.60
CA THR A 252 21.96 12.65 14.66
C THR A 252 21.14 12.76 13.37
N ALA A 253 19.99 13.44 13.39
CA ALA A 253 19.13 13.69 12.23
C ALA A 253 19.40 15.03 11.50
N ALA A 254 20.42 15.80 11.92
CA ALA A 254 20.70 17.11 11.32
C ALA A 254 21.12 17.02 9.85
N GLY A 255 21.96 16.02 9.51
CA GLY A 255 22.43 15.79 8.15
C GLY A 255 21.29 15.49 7.18
N ILE A 256 20.38 14.57 7.54
CA ILE A 256 19.24 14.22 6.68
C ILE A 256 18.25 15.38 6.51
N ALA A 257 18.08 16.25 7.51
CA ALA A 257 17.24 17.44 7.36
C ALA A 257 17.84 18.44 6.35
N GLY A 258 19.16 18.68 6.41
CA GLY A 258 19.86 19.50 5.42
C GLY A 258 19.79 18.89 4.01
N LEU A 259 19.98 17.58 3.90
CA LEU A 259 19.87 16.86 2.63
C LEU A 259 18.47 16.97 2.03
N LEU A 260 17.41 16.78 2.81
CA LEU A 260 16.03 16.89 2.33
C LEU A 260 15.69 18.31 1.86
N LYS A 261 16.10 19.35 2.61
CA LYS A 261 15.95 20.75 2.18
C LYS A 261 16.66 20.99 0.84
N THR A 262 17.87 20.46 0.69
CA THR A 262 18.68 20.61 -0.52
C THR A 262 18.06 19.89 -1.71
N VAL A 263 17.63 18.64 -1.54
CA VAL A 263 16.91 17.87 -2.57
C VAL A 263 15.65 18.62 -3.02
N LEU A 264 14.87 19.18 -2.09
CA LEU A 264 13.69 19.96 -2.44
C LEU A 264 14.03 21.28 -3.16
N ALA A 265 15.10 21.96 -2.76
CA ALA A 265 15.55 23.19 -3.41
C ALA A 265 15.99 22.92 -4.86
N VAL A 266 16.79 21.88 -5.06
CA VAL A 266 17.27 21.41 -6.37
C VAL A 266 16.11 20.92 -7.24
N SER A 267 15.21 20.09 -6.72
CA SER A 267 14.12 19.51 -7.50
C SER A 267 13.05 20.54 -7.87
N ARG A 268 12.82 21.56 -7.03
CA ARG A 268 11.82 22.61 -7.26
C ARG A 268 12.39 23.84 -7.98
N GLY A 269 13.70 23.92 -8.16
CA GLY A 269 14.36 25.10 -8.74
C GLY A 269 14.13 26.36 -7.89
N GLN A 270 14.21 26.24 -6.56
CA GLN A 270 14.03 27.36 -5.64
C GLN A 270 14.99 27.28 -4.46
N ILE A 271 15.73 28.37 -4.20
CA ILE A 271 16.59 28.51 -3.02
C ILE A 271 15.75 29.16 -1.90
N PRO A 272 15.53 28.46 -0.77
CA PRO A 272 14.74 29.00 0.34
C PRO A 272 15.53 30.05 1.14
N PRO A 273 14.85 31.02 1.80
CA PRO A 273 15.50 32.00 2.64
C PRO A 273 16.11 31.36 3.91
N LEU A 274 17.16 32.00 4.44
CA LEU A 274 17.71 31.74 5.77
C LEU A 274 16.94 32.55 6.81
N LEU A 275 16.35 31.87 7.80
CA LEU A 275 15.62 32.55 8.89
C LEU A 275 16.59 33.12 9.94
N ASN A 276 16.13 34.13 10.66
CA ASN A 276 16.86 34.81 11.75
C ASN A 276 18.20 35.43 11.33
N PHE A 277 18.34 35.80 10.06
CA PHE A 277 19.50 36.54 9.53
C PHE A 277 19.09 37.98 9.22
N HIS A 278 19.78 38.94 9.82
CA HIS A 278 19.52 40.37 9.72
C HIS A 278 20.79 41.17 9.38
N THR A 279 21.89 40.90 10.06
CA THR A 279 23.16 41.63 9.89
C THR A 279 24.30 40.63 9.74
N PRO A 280 25.06 40.65 8.63
CA PRO A 280 26.17 39.73 8.44
C PRO A 280 27.21 39.93 9.55
N ASN A 281 27.74 38.83 10.11
CA ASN A 281 28.82 38.92 11.07
C ASN A 281 30.10 39.45 10.37
N PRO A 282 30.63 40.62 10.77
CA PRO A 282 31.78 41.23 10.09
C PRO A 282 33.05 40.36 10.16
N ALA A 283 33.18 39.50 11.17
CA ALA A 283 34.32 38.58 11.29
C ALA A 283 34.36 37.54 10.15
N LEU A 284 33.22 37.23 9.55
CA LEU A 284 33.12 36.24 8.47
C LEU A 284 33.52 36.81 7.10
N LYS A 285 33.52 38.16 6.96
CA LYS A 285 33.79 38.89 5.71
C LYS A 285 33.02 38.35 4.50
N LEU A 286 31.72 38.07 4.68
CA LEU A 286 30.86 37.47 3.65
C LEU A 286 30.78 38.31 2.38
N GLU A 287 30.81 39.64 2.49
CA GLU A 287 30.77 40.55 1.35
C GLU A 287 31.98 40.38 0.41
N GLU A 288 33.14 39.99 0.95
CA GLU A 288 34.39 39.70 0.21
C GLU A 288 34.48 38.24 -0.26
N SER A 289 33.49 37.41 0.05
CA SER A 289 33.48 35.98 -0.25
C SER A 289 32.69 35.68 -1.54
N PRO A 290 32.85 34.49 -2.15
CA PRO A 290 32.04 34.06 -3.29
C PRO A 290 30.60 33.70 -2.90
N PHE A 291 30.17 34.03 -1.69
CA PHE A 291 28.91 33.58 -1.11
C PHE A 291 27.91 34.72 -0.89
N THR A 292 26.63 34.35 -0.85
CA THR A 292 25.50 35.23 -0.51
C THR A 292 24.54 34.54 0.45
N ILE A 293 23.81 35.32 1.25
CA ILE A 293 22.80 34.80 2.19
C ILE A 293 21.40 35.17 1.65
N PRO A 294 20.55 34.19 1.27
CA PRO A 294 19.22 34.48 0.76
C PRO A 294 18.30 34.89 1.92
N VAL A 295 17.79 36.12 1.91
CA VAL A 295 16.80 36.62 2.89
C VAL A 295 15.35 36.52 2.40
N SER A 296 15.17 36.22 1.11
CA SER A 296 13.89 35.90 0.47
C SER A 296 14.05 34.65 -0.40
N ALA A 297 12.93 34.00 -0.77
CA ALA A 297 12.97 32.87 -1.68
C ALA A 297 13.42 33.31 -3.08
N GLN A 298 14.39 32.59 -3.66
CA GLN A 298 14.96 32.92 -4.97
C GLN A 298 14.67 31.79 -5.96
N ALA A 299 14.25 32.15 -7.19
CA ALA A 299 14.15 31.18 -8.27
C ALA A 299 15.55 30.74 -8.70
N TRP A 300 15.73 29.44 -8.92
CA TRP A 300 17.01 28.85 -9.35
C TRP A 300 16.83 28.30 -10.76
N GLN A 301 17.24 29.09 -11.76
CA GLN A 301 16.89 28.87 -13.16
C GLN A 301 17.94 28.10 -13.97
N ASP A 302 19.06 27.71 -13.35
CA ASP A 302 20.09 26.92 -14.03
C ASP A 302 19.49 25.62 -14.58
N GLU A 303 19.87 25.27 -15.81
CA GLU A 303 19.47 24.01 -16.46
C GLU A 303 19.83 22.80 -15.57
N MET A 304 21.04 22.84 -15.01
CA MET A 304 21.59 21.84 -14.13
C MET A 304 21.95 22.50 -12.79
N ARG A 305 21.25 22.12 -11.72
CA ARG A 305 21.42 22.72 -10.40
C ARG A 305 22.27 21.81 -9.54
N TYR A 306 23.41 22.31 -9.06
CA TYR A 306 24.31 21.60 -8.16
C TYR A 306 24.33 22.27 -6.79
N ALA A 307 24.20 21.45 -5.74
CA ALA A 307 24.19 21.90 -4.37
C ALA A 307 25.12 21.06 -3.48
N GLY A 308 25.82 21.72 -2.56
CA GLY A 308 26.57 21.08 -1.48
C GLY A 308 25.71 20.88 -0.22
N VAL A 309 25.97 19.81 0.53
CA VAL A 309 25.38 19.57 1.86
C VAL A 309 26.46 19.17 2.84
N SER A 310 26.62 19.94 3.92
CA SER A 310 27.62 19.72 4.97
C SER A 310 26.98 19.27 6.28
N SER A 311 27.61 18.30 6.96
CA SER A 311 27.34 18.04 8.38
C SER A 311 28.59 17.61 9.12
N PHE A 312 28.89 18.29 10.23
CA PHE A 312 30.14 18.13 10.98
C PHE A 312 29.83 17.67 12.41
N GLY A 313 30.35 16.49 12.76
CA GLY A 313 30.11 15.87 14.07
C GLY A 313 31.12 16.32 15.11
N ILE A 314 30.66 16.53 16.35
CA ILE A 314 31.54 16.67 17.52
C ILE A 314 32.47 15.45 17.59
N GLY A 315 33.76 15.69 17.85
CA GLY A 315 34.83 14.67 17.72
C GLY A 315 35.56 14.74 16.37
N GLY A 316 34.96 15.39 15.37
CA GLY A 316 35.61 15.81 14.13
C GLY A 316 35.28 14.99 12.89
N THR A 317 34.26 14.11 12.91
CA THR A 317 33.84 13.39 11.71
C THR A 317 33.00 14.29 10.82
N ASN A 318 33.54 14.64 9.65
CA ASN A 318 32.90 15.53 8.70
C ASN A 318 32.34 14.75 7.52
N CYS A 319 31.19 15.20 6.99
CA CYS A 319 30.63 14.66 5.76
C CYS A 319 30.17 15.81 4.86
N HIS A 320 30.50 15.72 3.56
CA HIS A 320 30.02 16.62 2.53
C HIS A 320 29.47 15.83 1.34
N MET A 321 28.37 16.30 0.75
CA MET A 321 27.71 15.67 -0.40
C MET A 321 27.39 16.66 -1.49
N ILE A 322 27.48 16.22 -2.75
CA ILE A 322 27.03 17.00 -3.91
C ILE A 322 25.73 16.41 -4.45
N VAL A 323 24.68 17.21 -4.47
CA VAL A 323 23.35 16.89 -5.00
C VAL A 323 23.12 17.64 -6.29
N ALA A 324 22.54 16.98 -7.29
CA ALA A 324 22.22 17.58 -8.58
C ALA A 324 20.77 17.30 -8.99
N SER A 325 20.18 18.16 -9.84
CA SER A 325 18.90 17.86 -10.48
C SER A 325 19.03 16.65 -11.44
N LEU A 326 17.92 16.18 -12.00
CA LEU A 326 17.97 15.26 -13.14
C LEU A 326 17.86 16.11 -14.43
N PRO A 327 18.69 15.90 -15.46
CA PRO A 327 18.52 16.57 -16.74
C PRO A 327 17.13 16.33 -17.31
N ASP A 328 16.49 17.37 -17.85
CA ASP A 328 15.12 17.27 -18.37
C ASP A 328 14.97 16.19 -19.46
N ALA A 329 16.00 15.96 -20.28
CA ALA A 329 16.01 14.89 -21.28
C ALA A 329 15.92 13.48 -20.68
N LEU A 330 16.41 13.27 -19.46
CA LEU A 330 16.29 12.00 -18.72
C LEU A 330 15.02 11.94 -17.86
N ASN A 331 14.40 13.09 -17.62
CA ASN A 331 13.10 13.21 -16.97
C ASN A 331 11.93 13.14 -17.99
N ALA A 332 12.24 13.38 -19.27
CA ALA A 332 11.32 13.31 -20.38
C ALA A 332 10.82 11.87 -20.54
N ARG A 333 9.52 11.71 -20.35
CA ARG A 333 8.83 10.42 -20.42
C ARG A 333 8.90 9.91 -21.86
N LEU A 334 9.47 8.73 -22.06
CA LEU A 334 9.30 8.03 -23.32
C LEU A 334 7.80 7.75 -23.51
N PRO A 335 7.20 8.04 -24.67
CA PRO A 335 5.84 7.59 -24.95
C PRO A 335 5.82 6.08 -24.82
N ASN A 336 4.95 5.56 -23.95
CA ASN A 336 4.82 4.13 -23.72
C ASN A 336 4.23 3.50 -25.00
N THR A 337 5.04 2.76 -25.78
CA THR A 337 4.63 2.24 -27.10
C THR A 337 3.98 0.86 -27.06
N ASP A 338 3.90 0.16 -25.92
CA ASP A 338 3.88 -1.31 -25.96
C ASP A 338 2.66 -2.05 -25.39
N SER A 339 1.48 -1.44 -25.27
CA SER A 339 0.27 -2.25 -24.98
C SER A 339 -1.02 -1.83 -25.68
N GLY A 340 -1.18 -0.55 -26.04
CA GLY A 340 -2.46 -0.02 -26.55
C GLY A 340 -3.64 -0.15 -25.55
N ARG A 341 -3.43 -0.75 -24.36
CA ARG A 341 -4.44 -0.99 -23.33
C ARG A 341 -4.38 0.14 -22.30
N LYS A 342 -5.47 0.91 -22.22
CA LYS A 342 -5.62 1.95 -21.20
C LYS A 342 -5.90 1.34 -19.84
N SER A 343 -5.39 1.96 -18.80
CA SER A 343 -5.76 1.61 -17.42
C SER A 343 -7.28 1.74 -17.25
N THR A 344 -7.97 0.68 -16.80
CA THR A 344 -9.45 0.65 -16.67
C THR A 344 -9.93 0.62 -15.24
N ALA A 345 -9.04 0.46 -14.26
CA ALA A 345 -9.37 0.19 -12.87
C ALA A 345 -8.45 0.92 -11.90
N LEU A 346 -8.97 1.27 -10.72
CA LEU A 346 -8.21 1.71 -9.56
C LEU A 346 -8.47 0.75 -8.40
N LEU A 347 -7.41 0.12 -7.89
CA LEU A 347 -7.45 -0.77 -6.74
C LEU A 347 -6.74 -0.15 -5.54
N LEU A 348 -7.40 -0.14 -4.38
CA LEU A 348 -6.86 0.34 -3.11
C LEU A 348 -7.04 -0.72 -2.03
N SER A 349 -6.15 -0.75 -1.04
CA SER A 349 -6.33 -1.57 0.15
C SER A 349 -5.82 -0.87 1.41
N ALA A 350 -6.39 -1.22 2.57
CA ALA A 350 -5.92 -0.74 3.86
C ALA A 350 -6.12 -1.75 5.00
N ALA A 351 -5.42 -1.53 6.12
CA ALA A 351 -5.54 -2.36 7.31
C ALA A 351 -6.82 -2.06 8.13
N SER A 352 -7.52 -0.97 7.83
CA SER A 352 -8.75 -0.53 8.51
C SER A 352 -9.69 0.22 7.55
N ASP A 353 -10.98 0.26 7.89
CA ASP A 353 -12.01 1.02 7.16
C ASP A 353 -11.69 2.52 7.10
N SER A 354 -11.25 3.09 8.23
CA SER A 354 -10.85 4.49 8.36
C SER A 354 -9.66 4.86 7.48
N ALA A 355 -8.62 4.02 7.44
CA ALA A 355 -7.49 4.24 6.56
C ALA A 355 -7.89 4.13 5.07
N LEU A 356 -8.74 3.16 4.72
CA LEU A 356 -9.22 3.00 3.34
C LEU A 356 -10.01 4.22 2.86
N ARG A 357 -10.86 4.79 3.73
CA ARG A 357 -11.62 6.02 3.43
C ARG A 357 -10.73 7.23 3.20
N ARG A 358 -9.76 7.46 4.09
CA ARG A 358 -8.79 8.55 3.90
C ARG A 358 -7.98 8.37 2.62
N LEU A 359 -7.56 7.14 2.33
CA LEU A 359 -6.82 6.82 1.11
C LEU A 359 -7.69 7.09 -0.13
N ALA A 360 -8.98 6.70 -0.12
CA ALA A 360 -9.92 7.01 -1.19
C ALA A 360 -10.12 8.52 -1.37
N THR A 361 -10.21 9.30 -0.28
CA THR A 361 -10.27 10.77 -0.34
C THR A 361 -9.00 11.38 -0.93
N ASP A 362 -7.82 10.88 -0.56
CA ASP A 362 -6.55 11.39 -1.07
C ASP A 362 -6.36 11.06 -2.56
N TYR A 363 -6.76 9.86 -3.00
CA TYR A 363 -6.76 9.50 -4.43
C TYR A 363 -7.80 10.30 -5.23
N ALA A 364 -8.99 10.55 -4.66
CA ALA A 364 -9.98 11.42 -5.29
C ALA A 364 -9.46 12.85 -5.47
N ARG A 365 -8.72 13.38 -4.48
CA ARG A 365 -8.06 14.69 -4.58
C ARG A 365 -7.00 14.70 -5.67
N ALA A 366 -6.12 13.70 -5.69
CA ALA A 366 -5.07 13.59 -6.69
C ALA A 366 -5.63 13.51 -8.13
N LEU A 367 -6.73 12.77 -8.35
CA LEU A 367 -7.42 12.71 -9.63
C LEU A 367 -8.01 14.06 -10.07
N ARG A 368 -8.48 14.90 -9.13
CA ARG A 368 -8.98 16.26 -9.43
C ARG A 368 -7.87 17.25 -9.72
N GLU A 369 -6.73 17.11 -9.05
CA GLU A 369 -5.56 17.99 -9.19
C GLU A 369 -4.73 17.68 -10.47
N ASN A 370 -5.32 17.00 -11.44
CA ASN A 370 -4.75 16.63 -12.74
C ASN A 370 -3.51 15.72 -12.69
N ALA A 371 -3.42 14.84 -11.68
CA ALA A 371 -2.52 13.70 -11.82
C ALA A 371 -2.98 12.82 -13.00
N ASP A 372 -2.03 12.31 -13.78
CA ASP A 372 -2.31 11.32 -14.83
C ASP A 372 -2.99 10.10 -14.20
N ALA A 373 -4.29 9.93 -14.50
CA ALA A 373 -5.14 8.92 -13.90
C ALA A 373 -4.60 7.50 -14.15
N SER A 374 -4.07 7.23 -15.35
CA SER A 374 -3.44 5.95 -15.67
C SER A 374 -2.23 5.69 -14.78
N SER A 375 -1.37 6.68 -14.58
CA SER A 375 -0.19 6.55 -13.71
C SER A 375 -0.55 6.42 -12.22
N LEU A 376 -1.62 7.07 -11.75
CA LEU A 376 -2.14 6.86 -10.39
C LEU A 376 -2.62 5.42 -10.18
N ALA A 377 -3.42 4.92 -11.13
CA ALA A 377 -3.91 3.54 -11.12
C ALA A 377 -2.76 2.53 -11.19
N PHE A 378 -1.82 2.75 -12.10
CA PHE A 378 -0.61 1.93 -12.23
C PHE A 378 0.21 1.91 -10.93
N THR A 379 0.41 3.07 -10.31
CA THR A 379 1.12 3.16 -9.03
C THR A 379 0.36 2.46 -7.91
N ALA A 380 -0.96 2.58 -7.87
CA ALA A 380 -1.77 1.84 -6.89
C ALA A 380 -1.64 0.32 -7.09
N LEU A 381 -1.68 -0.14 -8.33
CA LEU A 381 -1.62 -1.55 -8.70
C LEU A 381 -0.26 -2.19 -8.42
N HIS A 382 0.83 -1.52 -8.80
CA HIS A 382 2.18 -2.11 -8.76
C HIS A 382 3.04 -1.66 -7.58
N ALA A 383 2.69 -0.56 -6.92
CA ALA A 383 3.53 0.08 -5.90
C ALA A 383 2.85 0.26 -4.54
N ARG A 384 1.66 -0.33 -4.34
CA ARG A 384 0.98 -0.40 -3.04
C ARG A 384 0.72 -1.86 -2.68
N ARG A 385 0.49 -2.11 -1.39
CA ARG A 385 -0.05 -3.41 -0.97
C ARG A 385 -1.51 -3.49 -1.37
N LEU A 386 -1.90 -4.64 -1.89
CA LEU A 386 -3.27 -4.95 -2.35
C LEU A 386 -3.92 -6.07 -1.54
N ASP A 387 -3.13 -6.75 -0.70
CA ASP A 387 -3.52 -7.91 0.10
C ASP A 387 -4.03 -7.54 1.51
N LEU A 388 -4.15 -6.25 1.82
CA LEU A 388 -4.69 -5.79 3.11
C LEU A 388 -6.20 -6.11 3.24
N PRO A 389 -6.71 -6.26 4.47
CA PRO A 389 -8.04 -6.80 4.71
C PRO A 389 -9.18 -5.92 4.18
N PHE A 390 -9.06 -4.60 4.16
CA PHE A 390 -10.09 -3.71 3.62
C PHE A 390 -9.71 -3.34 2.19
N ARG A 391 -10.58 -3.60 1.23
CA ARG A 391 -10.31 -3.43 -0.20
C ARG A 391 -11.36 -2.57 -0.87
N LEU A 392 -10.91 -1.77 -1.82
CA LEU A 392 -11.75 -0.93 -2.67
C LEU A 392 -11.30 -1.05 -4.11
N ALA A 393 -12.26 -1.24 -5.01
CA ALA A 393 -12.06 -1.23 -6.45
C ALA A 393 -13.06 -0.29 -7.11
N ALA A 394 -12.60 0.49 -8.08
CA ALA A 394 -13.44 1.37 -8.89
C ALA A 394 -13.00 1.31 -10.36
N PRO A 395 -13.91 1.48 -11.33
CA PRO A 395 -13.51 1.73 -12.71
C PRO A 395 -12.76 3.07 -12.79
N LEU A 396 -11.80 3.15 -13.69
CA LEU A 396 -11.02 4.36 -13.94
C LEU A 396 -11.64 5.14 -15.12
N ASN A 397 -12.40 6.17 -14.80
CA ASN A 397 -13.09 7.04 -15.74
C ASN A 397 -13.25 8.45 -15.14
N ARG A 398 -14.04 9.31 -15.78
CA ARG A 398 -14.24 10.70 -15.34
C ARG A 398 -14.99 10.84 -14.01
N GLU A 399 -15.80 9.84 -13.65
CA GLU A 399 -16.63 9.83 -12.45
C GLU A 399 -15.90 9.22 -11.24
N THR A 400 -14.73 8.59 -11.44
CA THR A 400 -13.99 7.88 -10.38
C THR A 400 -13.74 8.76 -9.15
N ALA A 401 -13.31 10.00 -9.33
CA ALA A 401 -13.00 10.90 -8.20
C ALA A 401 -14.25 11.23 -7.36
N GLU A 402 -15.40 11.41 -8.01
CA GLU A 402 -16.69 11.65 -7.35
C GLU A 402 -17.18 10.40 -6.63
N ALA A 403 -17.10 9.24 -7.31
CA ALA A 403 -17.49 7.96 -6.74
C ALA A 403 -16.67 7.59 -5.49
N LEU A 404 -15.35 7.82 -5.52
CA LEU A 404 -14.46 7.62 -4.37
C LEU A 404 -14.82 8.57 -3.21
N SER A 405 -15.13 9.83 -3.50
CA SER A 405 -15.49 10.82 -2.48
C SER A 405 -16.83 10.49 -1.82
N ALA A 406 -17.84 10.12 -2.61
CA ALA A 406 -19.15 9.71 -2.11
C ALA A 406 -19.03 8.46 -1.22
N TRP A 407 -18.25 7.46 -1.68
CA TRP A 407 -18.02 6.25 -0.90
C TRP A 407 -17.27 6.55 0.40
N ALA A 408 -16.24 7.40 0.36
CA ALA A 408 -15.46 7.75 1.54
C ALA A 408 -16.29 8.44 2.63
N SER A 409 -17.33 9.19 2.25
CA SER A 409 -18.25 9.87 3.18
C SER A 409 -19.41 8.97 3.64
N GLU A 410 -20.19 8.40 2.71
CA GLU A 410 -21.48 7.77 3.00
C GLU A 410 -21.48 6.23 2.81
N LYS A 411 -20.34 5.62 2.47
CA LYS A 411 -20.25 4.21 1.97
C LYS A 411 -21.19 3.94 0.78
N SER A 412 -21.53 4.97 0.03
CA SER A 412 -22.40 4.88 -1.15
C SER A 412 -21.66 5.43 -2.37
N GLY A 413 -21.73 4.71 -3.49
CA GLY A 413 -21.14 5.12 -4.75
C GLY A 413 -21.46 4.08 -5.82
N ALA A 414 -22.21 4.46 -6.85
CA ALA A 414 -22.77 3.53 -7.84
C ALA A 414 -21.72 2.69 -8.61
N LEU A 415 -20.44 3.07 -8.53
CA LEU A 415 -19.32 2.46 -9.25
C LEU A 415 -18.17 2.00 -8.33
N VAL A 416 -18.36 1.98 -7.01
CA VAL A 416 -17.32 1.53 -6.08
C VAL A 416 -17.70 0.18 -5.48
N TYR A 417 -16.78 -0.76 -5.58
CA TYR A 417 -16.87 -2.06 -4.93
C TYR A 417 -15.95 -2.07 -3.73
N SER A 418 -16.47 -2.39 -2.55
CA SER A 418 -15.68 -2.49 -1.34
C SER A 418 -15.99 -3.75 -0.56
N GLY A 419 -15.00 -4.30 0.11
CA GLY A 419 -15.15 -5.49 0.92
C GLY A 419 -14.10 -5.60 2.00
N HIS A 420 -14.27 -6.60 2.87
CA HIS A 420 -13.33 -6.85 3.95
C HIS A 420 -13.13 -8.34 4.25
N GLY A 421 -11.92 -8.66 4.67
CA GLY A 421 -11.50 -10.00 5.10
C GLY A 421 -11.15 -10.94 3.95
N ALA A 422 -11.09 -12.23 4.25
CA ALA A 422 -10.84 -13.26 3.25
C ALA A 422 -12.09 -13.52 2.40
N SER A 423 -11.88 -13.95 1.15
CA SER A 423 -12.96 -14.28 0.21
C SER A 423 -13.83 -15.46 0.62
N GLY A 424 -13.38 -16.29 1.57
CA GLY A 424 -14.02 -17.59 1.81
C GLY A 424 -13.94 -18.47 0.57
N LYS A 425 -14.82 -19.48 0.50
CA LYS A 425 -14.90 -20.38 -0.65
C LYS A 425 -15.69 -19.77 -1.81
N GLN A 426 -15.42 -20.26 -3.02
CA GLN A 426 -15.94 -19.78 -4.28
C GLN A 426 -16.78 -20.87 -4.97
N VAL A 427 -17.97 -20.51 -5.45
CA VAL A 427 -18.85 -21.37 -6.24
C VAL A 427 -18.95 -20.82 -7.66
N TRP A 428 -18.82 -21.69 -8.66
CA TRP A 428 -19.23 -21.37 -10.03
C TRP A 428 -20.67 -21.84 -10.28
N LEU A 429 -21.48 -20.92 -10.77
CA LEU A 429 -22.89 -21.15 -11.09
C LEU A 429 -23.05 -21.35 -12.60
N PHE A 430 -23.74 -22.41 -12.97
CA PHE A 430 -24.10 -22.75 -14.34
C PHE A 430 -25.60 -22.59 -14.49
N THR A 431 -26.01 -21.67 -15.36
CA THR A 431 -27.36 -21.19 -15.55
C THR A 431 -28.23 -22.18 -16.34
N GLY A 432 -29.54 -22.07 -16.12
CA GLY A 432 -30.53 -22.91 -16.80
C GLY A 432 -30.96 -22.37 -18.16
N GLN A 433 -31.98 -23.02 -18.74
CA GLN A 433 -32.60 -22.57 -19.98
C GLN A 433 -33.30 -21.22 -19.79
N GLY A 434 -33.14 -20.32 -20.76
CA GLY A 434 -33.74 -18.97 -20.78
C GLY A 434 -32.72 -17.82 -20.74
N SER A 435 -31.45 -18.14 -20.46
CA SER A 435 -30.34 -17.18 -20.48
C SER A 435 -29.85 -16.86 -21.90
N HIS A 436 -29.98 -17.81 -22.84
CA HIS A 436 -29.49 -17.68 -24.22
C HIS A 436 -30.06 -16.48 -24.97
N TRP A 437 -29.28 -15.97 -25.90
CA TRP A 437 -29.66 -14.92 -26.84
C TRP A 437 -28.80 -15.02 -28.10
N ARG A 438 -29.28 -14.46 -29.21
CA ARG A 438 -28.57 -14.45 -30.50
C ARG A 438 -27.29 -13.63 -30.36
N THR A 439 -26.21 -14.04 -31.03
CA THR A 439 -24.85 -13.47 -30.96
C THR A 439 -24.13 -13.60 -29.60
N MET A 440 -24.68 -14.37 -28.65
CA MET A 440 -24.00 -14.65 -27.39
C MET A 440 -22.63 -15.31 -27.63
N GLY A 441 -21.62 -14.86 -26.87
CA GLY A 441 -20.26 -15.38 -26.96
C GLY A 441 -19.43 -14.87 -28.13
N GLN A 442 -20.02 -14.16 -29.11
CA GLN A 442 -19.28 -13.67 -30.28
C GLN A 442 -18.13 -12.72 -29.90
N THR A 443 -18.37 -11.79 -28.97
CA THR A 443 -17.33 -10.88 -28.48
C THR A 443 -16.24 -11.65 -27.74
N MET A 444 -16.61 -12.58 -26.85
CA MET A 444 -15.64 -13.38 -26.11
C MET A 444 -14.77 -14.27 -27.01
N TYR A 445 -15.38 -14.82 -28.07
CA TYR A 445 -14.70 -15.61 -29.09
C TYR A 445 -13.56 -14.82 -29.78
N GLN A 446 -13.67 -13.50 -29.88
CA GLN A 446 -12.63 -12.65 -30.47
C GLN A 446 -11.55 -12.21 -29.46
N HIS A 447 -11.88 -12.15 -28.16
CA HIS A 447 -11.03 -11.55 -27.13
C HIS A 447 -10.30 -12.57 -26.24
N SER A 448 -10.82 -13.79 -26.11
CA SER A 448 -10.23 -14.84 -25.28
C SER A 448 -9.98 -16.10 -26.10
N THR A 449 -8.70 -16.44 -26.29
CA THR A 449 -8.29 -17.68 -26.97
C THR A 449 -8.80 -18.91 -26.23
N ALA A 450 -8.71 -18.95 -24.90
CA ALA A 450 -9.23 -20.07 -24.10
C ALA A 450 -10.74 -20.26 -24.26
N PHE A 451 -11.50 -19.16 -24.35
CA PHE A 451 -12.93 -19.22 -24.66
C PHE A 451 -13.18 -19.76 -26.08
N ALA A 452 -12.46 -19.21 -27.07
CA ALA A 452 -12.65 -19.55 -28.47
C ALA A 452 -12.35 -21.03 -28.76
N ASP A 453 -11.19 -21.53 -28.33
CA ASP A 453 -10.75 -22.92 -28.54
C ASP A 453 -11.73 -23.91 -27.89
N THR A 454 -12.19 -23.59 -26.68
CA THR A 454 -13.16 -24.43 -25.96
C THR A 454 -14.52 -24.42 -26.65
N LEU A 455 -14.98 -23.25 -27.12
CA LEU A 455 -16.25 -23.14 -27.84
C LEU A 455 -16.20 -23.88 -29.18
N ASP A 456 -15.07 -23.84 -29.90
CA ASP A 456 -14.85 -24.58 -31.13
C ASP A 456 -14.87 -26.10 -30.93
N ARG A 457 -14.32 -26.55 -29.80
CA ARG A 457 -14.40 -27.95 -29.38
C ARG A 457 -15.85 -28.37 -29.10
N CYS A 458 -16.65 -27.52 -28.44
CA CYS A 458 -18.08 -27.75 -28.26
C CYS A 458 -18.85 -27.78 -29.59
N PHE A 459 -18.54 -26.90 -30.54
CA PHE A 459 -19.15 -26.92 -31.87
C PHE A 459 -18.85 -28.20 -32.63
N SER A 460 -17.60 -28.66 -32.57
CA SER A 460 -17.16 -29.89 -33.22
C SER A 460 -17.86 -31.12 -32.64
N ALA A 461 -18.08 -31.16 -31.33
CA ALA A 461 -18.81 -32.26 -30.67
C ALA A 461 -20.30 -32.35 -31.07
N CYS A 462 -20.87 -31.29 -31.66
CA CYS A 462 -22.29 -31.26 -32.08
C CYS A 462 -22.49 -31.29 -33.61
N SER A 463 -21.42 -31.29 -34.42
CA SER A 463 -21.50 -30.92 -35.83
C SER A 463 -22.41 -31.82 -36.68
N GLU A 464 -22.50 -33.11 -36.35
CA GLU A 464 -23.32 -34.09 -37.08
C GLU A 464 -24.78 -34.13 -36.61
N MET A 465 -25.11 -33.46 -35.50
CA MET A 465 -26.42 -33.57 -34.84
C MET A 465 -27.36 -32.39 -35.13
N LEU A 466 -26.83 -31.26 -35.61
CA LEU A 466 -27.57 -30.02 -35.78
C LEU A 466 -27.38 -29.47 -37.20
N THR A 467 -28.48 -29.19 -37.90
CA THR A 467 -28.49 -28.52 -39.20
C THR A 467 -29.58 -27.44 -39.20
N PRO A 468 -29.25 -26.14 -39.28
CA PRO A 468 -27.90 -25.55 -39.37
C PRO A 468 -27.05 -25.79 -38.10
N SER A 469 -25.74 -25.57 -38.23
CA SER A 469 -24.78 -25.87 -37.15
C SER A 469 -25.01 -25.03 -35.88
N LEU A 470 -24.51 -25.50 -34.73
CA LEU A 470 -24.62 -24.74 -33.47
C LEU A 470 -23.95 -23.37 -33.55
N ARG A 471 -22.80 -23.27 -34.24
CA ARG A 471 -22.10 -22.00 -34.48
C ARG A 471 -22.98 -21.02 -35.24
N GLU A 472 -23.59 -21.48 -36.33
CA GLU A 472 -24.48 -20.65 -37.13
C GLU A 472 -25.69 -20.20 -36.31
N ALA A 473 -26.29 -21.11 -35.54
CA ALA A 473 -27.40 -20.76 -34.65
C ALA A 473 -27.02 -19.72 -33.59
N MET A 474 -25.81 -19.80 -33.02
CA MET A 474 -25.33 -18.87 -31.99
C MET A 474 -24.94 -17.50 -32.55
N PHE A 475 -24.22 -17.44 -33.67
CA PHE A 475 -23.60 -16.20 -34.15
C PHE A 475 -24.42 -15.47 -35.23
N ASN A 476 -25.41 -16.12 -35.84
CA ASN A 476 -26.28 -15.44 -36.79
C ASN A 476 -27.35 -14.61 -36.03
N PRO A 477 -27.37 -13.27 -36.18
CA PRO A 477 -28.34 -12.40 -35.51
C PRO A 477 -29.79 -12.65 -35.96
N ASP A 478 -30.01 -13.30 -37.11
CA ASP A 478 -31.32 -13.58 -37.68
C ASP A 478 -31.77 -15.04 -37.47
N SER A 479 -30.97 -15.86 -36.78
CA SER A 479 -31.30 -17.27 -36.57
C SER A 479 -32.49 -17.46 -35.63
N ALA A 480 -33.57 -18.06 -36.12
CA ALA A 480 -34.70 -18.50 -35.29
C ALA A 480 -34.40 -19.79 -34.49
N GLN A 481 -33.27 -20.46 -34.75
CA GLN A 481 -33.00 -21.79 -34.17
C GLN A 481 -32.79 -21.75 -32.65
N LEU A 482 -32.29 -20.65 -32.09
CA LEU A 482 -32.15 -20.51 -30.65
C LEU A 482 -33.48 -20.45 -29.89
N ASP A 483 -34.61 -20.26 -30.59
CA ASP A 483 -35.94 -20.37 -29.96
C ASP A 483 -36.35 -21.86 -29.76
N ASN A 484 -35.61 -22.80 -30.36
CA ASN A 484 -35.80 -24.24 -30.24
C ASN A 484 -34.84 -24.85 -29.20
N MET A 485 -35.36 -25.69 -28.30
CA MET A 485 -34.56 -26.32 -27.23
C MET A 485 -33.39 -27.14 -27.75
N ALA A 486 -33.52 -27.73 -28.94
CA ALA A 486 -32.48 -28.54 -29.57
C ALA A 486 -31.20 -27.75 -29.85
N TRP A 487 -31.28 -26.42 -30.05
CA TRP A 487 -30.12 -25.53 -30.17
C TRP A 487 -29.87 -24.71 -28.90
N ALA A 488 -30.93 -24.23 -28.24
CA ALA A 488 -30.79 -23.37 -27.06
C ALA A 488 -30.00 -24.04 -25.92
N GLN A 489 -30.29 -25.30 -25.63
CA GLN A 489 -29.61 -26.05 -24.56
C GLN A 489 -28.12 -26.27 -24.81
N PRO A 490 -27.69 -26.87 -25.95
CA PRO A 490 -26.26 -27.01 -26.22
C PRO A 490 -25.57 -25.66 -26.37
N ALA A 491 -26.25 -24.61 -26.85
CA ALA A 491 -25.65 -23.28 -26.94
C ALA A 491 -25.32 -22.68 -25.55
N ILE A 492 -26.20 -22.87 -24.55
CA ILE A 492 -25.94 -22.45 -23.16
C ILE A 492 -24.76 -23.24 -22.60
N VAL A 493 -24.80 -24.57 -22.66
CA VAL A 493 -23.75 -25.44 -22.10
C VAL A 493 -22.39 -25.14 -22.75
N ALA A 494 -22.36 -24.96 -24.08
CA ALA A 494 -21.14 -24.61 -24.81
C ALA A 494 -20.56 -23.27 -24.35
N PHE A 495 -21.41 -22.24 -24.19
CA PHE A 495 -20.99 -20.93 -23.68
C PHE A 495 -20.40 -21.04 -22.26
N GLU A 496 -21.07 -21.78 -21.38
CA GLU A 496 -20.66 -21.88 -19.98
C GLU A 496 -19.34 -22.62 -19.78
N ILE A 497 -19.13 -23.72 -20.53
CA ILE A 497 -17.85 -24.44 -20.52
C ILE A 497 -16.73 -23.52 -21.04
N ALA A 498 -17.00 -22.74 -22.10
CA ALA A 498 -16.04 -21.78 -22.64
C ALA A 498 -15.74 -20.61 -21.69
N MET A 499 -16.76 -20.09 -20.98
CA MET A 499 -16.59 -19.03 -19.98
C MET A 499 -15.80 -19.52 -18.76
N ALA A 500 -16.05 -20.75 -18.32
CA ALA A 500 -15.25 -21.39 -17.29
C ALA A 500 -13.78 -21.52 -17.72
N ALA A 501 -13.52 -21.88 -18.99
CA ALA A 501 -12.16 -21.95 -19.53
C ALA A 501 -11.45 -20.59 -19.55
N HIS A 502 -12.17 -19.50 -19.89
CA HIS A 502 -11.65 -18.14 -19.79
C HIS A 502 -11.19 -17.82 -18.35
N TRP A 503 -12.07 -17.98 -17.36
CA TRP A 503 -11.73 -17.66 -15.97
C TRP A 503 -10.59 -18.54 -15.42
N ARG A 504 -10.49 -19.81 -15.84
CA ARG A 504 -9.33 -20.66 -15.51
C ARG A 504 -8.03 -20.10 -16.07
N ALA A 505 -8.05 -19.61 -17.31
CA ALA A 505 -6.88 -19.02 -17.94
C ALA A 505 -6.42 -17.74 -17.24
N GLU A 506 -7.36 -16.95 -16.68
CA GLU A 506 -7.07 -15.78 -15.85
C GLU A 506 -6.61 -16.14 -14.41
N GLY A 507 -6.56 -17.44 -14.08
CA GLY A 507 -6.07 -17.95 -12.80
C GLY A 507 -7.15 -18.21 -11.73
N LEU A 508 -8.43 -18.01 -12.04
CA LEU A 508 -9.53 -18.24 -11.12
C LEU A 508 -9.86 -19.74 -10.98
N LYS A 509 -10.16 -20.17 -9.75
CA LYS A 509 -10.53 -21.55 -9.43
C LYS A 509 -11.72 -21.57 -8.48
N PRO A 510 -12.75 -22.39 -8.74
CA PRO A 510 -13.83 -22.61 -7.80
C PRO A 510 -13.45 -23.67 -6.76
N ASP A 511 -14.09 -23.59 -5.60
CA ASP A 511 -14.12 -24.68 -4.62
C ASP A 511 -15.28 -25.65 -4.90
N PHE A 512 -16.36 -25.17 -5.51
CA PHE A 512 -17.55 -25.96 -5.85
C PHE A 512 -18.21 -25.48 -7.15
N ALA A 513 -19.05 -26.32 -7.75
CA ALA A 513 -19.95 -25.93 -8.83
C ALA A 513 -21.41 -26.26 -8.51
N ILE A 514 -22.33 -25.42 -9.00
CA ILE A 514 -23.78 -25.65 -8.96
C ILE A 514 -24.32 -25.39 -10.35
N GLY A 515 -25.02 -26.36 -10.94
CA GLY A 515 -25.72 -26.15 -12.20
C GLY A 515 -27.22 -26.20 -12.04
N HIS A 516 -27.92 -25.24 -12.64
CA HIS A 516 -29.37 -25.18 -12.65
C HIS A 516 -29.91 -25.92 -13.87
N SER A 517 -30.60 -27.05 -13.66
CA SER A 517 -31.18 -27.83 -14.77
C SER A 517 -30.12 -28.17 -15.82
N VAL A 518 -30.26 -27.71 -17.07
CA VAL A 518 -29.29 -27.97 -18.15
C VAL A 518 -27.86 -27.51 -17.81
N GLY A 519 -27.68 -26.50 -16.97
CA GLY A 519 -26.36 -26.04 -16.53
C GLY A 519 -25.58 -27.09 -15.72
N GLU A 520 -26.24 -28.09 -15.13
CA GLU A 520 -25.56 -29.17 -14.38
C GLU A 520 -24.69 -30.05 -15.28
N PHE A 521 -25.01 -30.13 -16.58
CA PHE A 521 -24.14 -30.77 -17.57
C PHE A 521 -22.84 -29.99 -17.78
N ALA A 522 -22.90 -28.65 -17.87
CA ALA A 522 -21.72 -27.80 -17.96
C ALA A 522 -20.87 -27.90 -16.68
N ALA A 523 -21.50 -27.88 -15.50
CA ALA A 523 -20.83 -28.08 -14.22
C ALA A 523 -20.08 -29.42 -14.19
N ALA A 524 -20.72 -30.52 -14.63
CA ALA A 524 -20.11 -31.84 -14.67
C ALA A 524 -18.88 -31.94 -15.59
N VAL A 525 -18.91 -31.27 -16.75
CA VAL A 525 -17.74 -31.16 -17.62
C VAL A 525 -16.64 -30.32 -16.97
N VAL A 526 -16.99 -29.14 -16.47
CA VAL A 526 -16.01 -28.21 -15.89
C VAL A 526 -15.35 -28.82 -14.67
N CYS A 527 -16.08 -29.53 -13.81
CA CYS A 527 -15.54 -30.23 -12.65
C CYS A 527 -14.69 -31.47 -13.00
N GLY A 528 -14.67 -31.88 -14.27
CA GLY A 528 -13.83 -32.98 -14.75
C GLY A 528 -14.46 -34.37 -14.63
N HIS A 529 -15.78 -34.46 -14.37
CA HIS A 529 -16.46 -35.75 -14.34
C HIS A 529 -16.72 -36.30 -15.75
N TYR A 530 -16.92 -35.42 -16.74
CA TYR A 530 -17.13 -35.81 -18.13
C TYR A 530 -16.31 -34.96 -19.09
N THR A 531 -16.12 -35.46 -20.31
CA THR A 531 -15.55 -34.67 -21.40
C THR A 531 -16.64 -33.91 -22.16
N ILE A 532 -16.20 -32.89 -22.91
CA ILE A 532 -17.06 -32.13 -23.83
C ILE A 532 -17.70 -33.08 -24.85
N GLU A 533 -16.92 -34.02 -25.38
CA GLU A 533 -17.35 -34.98 -26.40
C GLU A 533 -18.41 -35.97 -25.90
N GLN A 534 -18.42 -36.27 -24.61
CA GLN A 534 -19.46 -37.11 -24.01
C GLN A 534 -20.76 -36.32 -23.78
N VAL A 535 -20.65 -35.08 -23.30
CA VAL A 535 -21.81 -34.31 -22.81
C VAL A 535 -22.51 -33.53 -23.91
N MET A 536 -21.79 -32.91 -24.84
CA MET A 536 -22.40 -32.06 -25.87
C MET A 536 -23.40 -32.81 -26.76
N PRO A 537 -23.10 -34.04 -27.25
CA PRO A 537 -24.09 -34.85 -27.97
C PRO A 537 -25.33 -35.18 -27.12
N LEU A 538 -25.13 -35.47 -25.83
CA LEU A 538 -26.21 -35.78 -24.91
C LEU A 538 -27.13 -34.58 -24.69
N VAL A 539 -26.57 -33.38 -24.56
CA VAL A 539 -27.34 -32.13 -24.44
C VAL A 539 -28.13 -31.83 -25.71
N CYS A 540 -27.58 -32.08 -26.91
CA CYS A 540 -28.34 -32.02 -28.16
C CYS A 540 -29.55 -32.98 -28.16
N ARG A 541 -29.34 -34.24 -27.75
CA ARG A 541 -30.43 -35.22 -27.63
C ARG A 541 -31.46 -34.79 -26.60
N ARG A 542 -31.03 -34.26 -25.46
CA ARG A 542 -31.90 -33.73 -24.40
C ARG A 542 -32.82 -32.65 -24.96
N GLY A 543 -32.27 -31.64 -25.62
CA GLY A 543 -33.02 -30.55 -26.21
C GLY A 543 -34.02 -31.05 -27.26
N ALA A 544 -33.59 -31.94 -28.15
CA ALA A 544 -34.45 -32.52 -29.20
C ALA A 544 -35.61 -33.38 -28.65
N LEU A 545 -35.36 -34.16 -27.59
CA LEU A 545 -36.40 -34.95 -26.93
C LEU A 545 -37.38 -34.04 -26.18
N MET A 546 -36.89 -33.07 -25.41
CA MET A 546 -37.75 -32.13 -24.68
C MET A 546 -38.61 -31.28 -25.63
N GLN A 547 -38.11 -30.95 -26.81
CA GLN A 547 -38.87 -30.24 -27.85
C GLN A 547 -40.12 -31.04 -28.31
N GLN A 548 -40.11 -32.38 -28.22
CA GLN A 548 -41.27 -33.22 -28.54
C GLN A 548 -42.39 -33.10 -27.50
N CYS A 549 -42.05 -32.65 -26.28
CA CYS A 549 -42.96 -32.44 -25.16
C CYS A 549 -43.31 -30.95 -24.95
N ALA A 550 -43.23 -30.13 -26.00
CA ALA A 550 -43.41 -28.68 -25.90
C ALA A 550 -44.86 -28.20 -25.64
N SER A 551 -45.83 -29.10 -25.50
CA SER A 551 -47.25 -28.79 -25.28
C SER A 551 -47.60 -28.32 -23.85
N GLY A 552 -46.62 -28.27 -22.95
CA GLY A 552 -46.77 -27.74 -21.59
C GLY A 552 -46.31 -26.29 -21.47
N ALA A 553 -46.51 -25.71 -20.29
CA ALA A 553 -46.02 -24.38 -19.95
C ALA A 553 -45.39 -24.38 -18.54
N MET A 554 -44.83 -23.23 -18.15
CA MET A 554 -44.25 -23.01 -16.83
C MET A 554 -44.64 -21.64 -16.27
N VAL A 555 -44.84 -21.55 -14.95
CA VAL A 555 -45.14 -20.31 -14.23
C VAL A 555 -44.23 -20.18 -13.01
N ALA A 556 -43.59 -19.02 -12.88
CA ALA A 556 -42.92 -18.64 -11.64
C ALA A 556 -43.94 -18.05 -10.66
N VAL A 557 -43.93 -18.51 -9.42
CA VAL A 557 -44.85 -18.07 -8.36
C VAL A 557 -44.01 -17.56 -7.18
N PHE A 558 -44.39 -16.39 -6.66
CA PHE A 558 -43.64 -15.70 -5.62
C PHE A 558 -44.19 -15.98 -4.22
N ALA A 559 -44.17 -17.26 -3.83
CA ALA A 559 -44.50 -17.74 -2.49
C ALA A 559 -43.72 -19.05 -2.19
N ASP A 560 -43.73 -19.47 -0.93
CA ASP A 560 -43.00 -20.65 -0.46
C ASP A 560 -43.63 -21.97 -0.93
N GLU A 561 -42.81 -23.03 -0.92
CA GLU A 561 -43.19 -24.36 -1.39
C GLU A 561 -44.33 -24.98 -0.54
N ASP A 562 -44.29 -24.83 0.78
CA ASP A 562 -45.26 -25.44 1.68
C ASP A 562 -46.67 -24.87 1.49
N THR A 563 -46.76 -23.56 1.23
CA THR A 563 -48.02 -22.88 0.91
C THR A 563 -48.57 -23.31 -0.45
N LEU A 564 -47.71 -23.46 -1.47
CA LEU A 564 -48.14 -23.66 -2.85
C LEU A 564 -48.38 -25.12 -3.22
N MET A 565 -47.66 -26.07 -2.63
CA MET A 565 -47.76 -27.48 -2.97
C MET A 565 -49.18 -28.06 -2.78
N PRO A 566 -49.92 -27.76 -1.69
CA PRO A 566 -51.31 -28.21 -1.54
C PRO A 566 -52.24 -27.70 -2.65
N LEU A 567 -52.03 -26.46 -3.12
CA LEU A 567 -52.80 -25.86 -4.21
C LEU A 567 -52.41 -26.47 -5.57
N ALA A 568 -51.11 -26.56 -5.86
CA ALA A 568 -50.59 -27.10 -7.11
C ALA A 568 -51.02 -28.55 -7.34
N ARG A 569 -51.07 -29.38 -6.28
CA ARG A 569 -51.55 -30.77 -6.34
C ARG A 569 -53.00 -30.89 -6.81
N GLN A 570 -53.87 -29.94 -6.48
CA GLN A 570 -55.28 -29.94 -6.92
C GLN A 570 -55.39 -29.82 -8.46
N PHE A 571 -54.38 -29.22 -9.08
CA PHE A 571 -54.30 -29.03 -10.53
C PHE A 571 -53.31 -29.98 -11.20
N GLU A 572 -52.82 -31.00 -10.49
CA GLU A 572 -51.84 -31.97 -11.00
C GLU A 572 -50.65 -31.28 -11.68
N LEU A 573 -50.11 -30.24 -11.03
CA LEU A 573 -48.91 -29.52 -11.46
C LEU A 573 -47.70 -30.03 -10.70
N ASP A 574 -46.57 -30.13 -11.39
CA ASP A 574 -45.29 -30.49 -10.80
C ASP A 574 -44.53 -29.23 -10.36
N LEU A 575 -43.82 -29.32 -9.23
CA LEU A 575 -42.79 -28.34 -8.90
C LEU A 575 -41.59 -28.59 -9.82
N ALA A 576 -41.22 -27.58 -10.60
CA ALA A 576 -40.12 -27.65 -11.54
C ALA A 576 -38.81 -27.12 -10.97
N ALA A 577 -38.87 -26.05 -10.18
CA ALA A 577 -37.71 -25.45 -9.53
C ALA A 577 -38.08 -24.70 -8.27
N ASN A 578 -37.18 -24.72 -7.29
CA ASN A 578 -37.20 -23.88 -6.11
C ASN A 578 -35.97 -22.94 -6.17
N ASN A 579 -36.20 -21.72 -6.64
CA ASN A 579 -35.15 -20.74 -6.97
C ASN A 579 -34.87 -19.74 -5.85
N GLY A 580 -35.70 -19.70 -4.81
CA GLY A 580 -35.62 -18.78 -3.68
C GLY A 580 -36.65 -19.17 -2.60
N THR A 581 -36.51 -18.64 -1.39
CA THR A 581 -37.40 -19.02 -0.27
C THR A 581 -38.87 -18.73 -0.56
N GLN A 582 -39.12 -17.71 -1.39
CA GLN A 582 -40.45 -17.37 -1.93
C GLN A 582 -40.44 -17.27 -3.45
N HIS A 583 -39.69 -18.13 -4.14
CA HIS A 583 -39.60 -18.11 -5.60
C HIS A 583 -39.57 -19.54 -6.15
N THR A 584 -40.76 -20.06 -6.44
CA THR A 584 -40.96 -21.41 -6.98
C THR A 584 -41.39 -21.35 -8.44
N VAL A 585 -41.21 -22.45 -9.16
CA VAL A 585 -41.65 -22.59 -10.55
C VAL A 585 -42.45 -23.86 -10.68
N PHE A 586 -43.67 -23.77 -11.20
CA PHE A 586 -44.54 -24.91 -11.48
C PHE A 586 -44.63 -25.14 -12.98
N SER A 587 -44.72 -26.41 -13.37
CA SER A 587 -44.85 -26.82 -14.77
C SER A 587 -45.93 -27.88 -14.94
N GLY A 588 -46.55 -27.90 -16.11
CA GLY A 588 -47.64 -28.82 -16.42
C GLY A 588 -48.43 -28.42 -17.67
N PRO A 589 -49.61 -29.03 -17.88
CA PRO A 589 -50.48 -28.70 -19.01
C PRO A 589 -50.94 -27.23 -18.96
N GLU A 590 -50.91 -26.55 -20.10
CA GLU A 590 -51.22 -25.12 -20.18
C GLU A 590 -52.63 -24.77 -19.63
N ALA A 591 -53.63 -25.59 -19.95
CA ALA A 591 -54.99 -25.41 -19.45
C ALA A 591 -55.06 -25.46 -17.91
N ARG A 592 -54.30 -26.35 -17.27
CA ARG A 592 -54.27 -26.49 -15.80
C ARG A 592 -53.52 -25.34 -15.14
N LEU A 593 -52.43 -24.91 -15.76
CA LEU A 593 -51.68 -23.72 -15.32
C LEU A 593 -52.53 -22.46 -15.41
N ALA A 594 -53.41 -22.33 -16.41
CA ALA A 594 -54.33 -21.19 -16.50
C ALA A 594 -55.29 -21.11 -15.31
N VAL A 595 -55.85 -22.25 -14.89
CA VAL A 595 -56.74 -22.33 -13.71
C VAL A 595 -55.95 -22.10 -12.41
N PHE A 596 -54.74 -22.65 -12.31
CA PHE A 596 -53.87 -22.39 -11.17
C PHE A 596 -53.53 -20.90 -11.06
N CYS A 597 -53.17 -20.22 -12.15
CA CYS A 597 -52.93 -18.78 -12.19
C CYS A 597 -54.16 -17.97 -11.72
N ALA A 598 -55.37 -18.36 -12.15
CA ALA A 598 -56.59 -17.71 -11.69
C ALA A 598 -56.83 -17.92 -10.19
N THR A 599 -56.50 -19.10 -9.67
CA THR A 599 -56.58 -19.43 -8.23
C THR A 599 -55.57 -18.63 -7.42
N LEU A 600 -54.33 -18.47 -7.93
CA LEU A 600 -53.31 -17.62 -7.31
C LEU A 600 -53.77 -16.16 -7.23
N SER A 601 -54.39 -15.65 -8.30
CA SER A 601 -54.99 -14.30 -8.28
C SER A 601 -56.09 -14.14 -7.24
N GLN A 602 -56.88 -15.18 -6.97
CA GLN A 602 -57.91 -15.14 -5.91
C GLN A 602 -57.32 -15.12 -4.49
N HIS A 603 -56.08 -15.60 -4.33
CA HIS A 603 -55.36 -15.64 -3.06
C HIS A 603 -54.35 -14.49 -2.93
N ASP A 604 -54.40 -13.50 -3.83
CA ASP A 604 -53.45 -12.37 -3.89
C ASP A 604 -51.96 -12.80 -4.00
N ILE A 605 -51.69 -13.95 -4.63
CA ILE A 605 -50.34 -14.47 -4.82
C ILE A 605 -49.80 -14.03 -6.19
N ASN A 606 -48.66 -13.34 -6.17
CA ASN A 606 -47.98 -12.88 -7.38
C ASN A 606 -47.38 -14.04 -8.19
N TYR A 607 -47.54 -14.00 -9.50
CA TYR A 607 -46.93 -14.96 -10.42
C TYR A 607 -46.53 -14.31 -11.75
N ARG A 608 -45.67 -15.00 -12.49
CA ARG A 608 -45.21 -14.61 -13.82
C ARG A 608 -45.10 -15.84 -14.72
N ARG A 609 -45.83 -15.84 -15.84
CA ARG A 609 -45.65 -16.87 -16.89
C ARG A 609 -44.26 -16.76 -17.49
N LEU A 610 -43.59 -17.91 -17.65
CA LEU A 610 -42.28 -17.96 -18.28
C LEU A 610 -42.44 -18.06 -19.79
N SER A 611 -41.57 -17.39 -20.53
CA SER A 611 -41.53 -17.45 -22.00
C SER A 611 -40.84 -18.70 -22.54
N VAL A 612 -40.51 -19.65 -21.67
CA VAL A 612 -39.87 -20.91 -22.03
C VAL A 612 -40.95 -21.87 -22.52
N THR A 613 -40.78 -22.39 -23.73
CA THR A 613 -41.67 -23.40 -24.32
C THR A 613 -41.63 -24.70 -23.51
N GLY A 614 -42.72 -25.45 -23.43
CA GLY A 614 -42.75 -26.76 -22.75
C GLY A 614 -42.85 -26.71 -21.21
N ALA A 615 -42.90 -27.90 -20.60
CA ALA A 615 -43.02 -28.09 -19.15
C ALA A 615 -41.87 -28.95 -18.62
N ALA A 616 -40.71 -28.32 -18.39
CA ALA A 616 -39.54 -29.00 -17.84
C ALA A 616 -39.82 -29.53 -16.41
N HIS A 617 -39.14 -30.61 -16.02
CA HIS A 617 -39.20 -31.21 -14.67
C HIS A 617 -40.63 -31.60 -14.24
N SER A 618 -41.40 -32.18 -15.16
CA SER A 618 -42.80 -32.59 -14.94
C SER A 618 -43.13 -33.95 -15.52
N ALA A 619 -44.30 -34.47 -15.17
CA ALA A 619 -44.87 -35.72 -15.70
C ALA A 619 -44.99 -35.71 -17.23
N LEU A 620 -45.07 -34.52 -17.86
CA LEU A 620 -45.14 -34.40 -19.32
C LEU A 620 -43.86 -34.87 -20.04
N LEU A 621 -42.76 -35.07 -19.31
CA LEU A 621 -41.53 -35.64 -19.85
C LEU A 621 -41.48 -37.17 -19.77
N GLU A 622 -42.40 -37.84 -19.08
CA GLU A 622 -42.41 -39.30 -18.94
C GLU A 622 -42.27 -40.08 -20.27
N PRO A 623 -42.93 -39.68 -21.38
CA PRO A 623 -42.80 -40.38 -22.66
C PRO A 623 -41.39 -40.39 -23.26
N ILE A 624 -40.50 -39.50 -22.81
CA ILE A 624 -39.12 -39.39 -23.34
C ILE A 624 -38.04 -39.88 -22.35
N LEU A 625 -38.40 -40.19 -21.09
CA LEU A 625 -37.41 -40.50 -20.05
C LEU A 625 -36.59 -41.76 -20.36
N ASP A 626 -37.22 -42.82 -20.86
CA ASP A 626 -36.51 -44.06 -21.22
C ASP A 626 -35.51 -43.82 -22.35
N ARG A 627 -35.93 -43.10 -23.40
CA ARG A 627 -35.06 -42.73 -24.52
C ARG A 627 -33.88 -41.85 -24.08
N PHE A 628 -34.09 -40.97 -23.10
CA PHE A 628 -33.03 -40.13 -22.57
C PHE A 628 -32.06 -40.95 -21.69
N GLN A 629 -32.58 -41.84 -20.84
CA GLN A 629 -31.76 -42.75 -20.04
C GLN A 629 -30.90 -43.66 -20.93
N ASP A 630 -31.46 -44.20 -22.02
CA ASP A 630 -30.71 -45.00 -22.99
C ASP A 630 -29.59 -44.18 -23.64
N ALA A 631 -29.82 -42.89 -23.92
CA ALA A 631 -28.79 -41.99 -24.42
C ALA A 631 -27.69 -41.71 -23.39
N CYS A 632 -27.99 -41.77 -22.08
CA CYS A 632 -27.02 -41.65 -21.00
C CYS A 632 -26.25 -42.95 -20.71
N ALA A 633 -26.66 -44.11 -21.25
CA ALA A 633 -26.09 -45.40 -20.86
C ALA A 633 -24.58 -45.53 -21.15
N GLY A 634 -24.05 -44.76 -22.10
CA GLY A 634 -22.62 -44.71 -22.43
C GLY A 634 -21.82 -43.67 -21.64
N LEU A 635 -22.44 -42.96 -20.71
CA LEU A 635 -21.82 -41.92 -19.92
C LEU A 635 -21.20 -42.52 -18.65
N HIS A 636 -19.91 -42.28 -18.45
CA HIS A 636 -19.18 -42.72 -17.26
C HIS A 636 -18.45 -41.53 -16.65
N ALA A 637 -18.80 -41.20 -15.41
CA ALA A 637 -18.22 -40.11 -14.66
C ALA A 637 -16.88 -40.55 -14.09
N GLU A 638 -15.84 -39.78 -14.40
CA GLU A 638 -14.54 -39.89 -13.76
C GLU A 638 -14.54 -39.20 -12.39
N PRO A 639 -13.60 -39.53 -11.48
CA PRO A 639 -13.37 -38.76 -10.27
C PRO A 639 -13.03 -37.30 -10.62
N GLY A 640 -13.96 -36.39 -10.31
CA GLY A 640 -13.83 -34.96 -10.63
C GLY A 640 -12.80 -34.26 -9.73
N GLN A 641 -12.28 -33.12 -10.21
CA GLN A 641 -11.33 -32.29 -9.47
C GLN A 641 -12.01 -31.29 -8.54
N ILE A 642 -13.28 -30.97 -8.80
CA ILE A 642 -14.07 -29.98 -8.07
C ILE A 642 -15.42 -30.64 -7.70
N PRO A 643 -15.81 -30.65 -6.42
CA PRO A 643 -17.10 -31.22 -6.03
C PRO A 643 -18.29 -30.42 -6.60
N ILE A 644 -19.35 -31.13 -6.97
CA ILE A 644 -20.61 -30.53 -7.45
C ILE A 644 -21.60 -30.56 -6.29
N ILE A 645 -22.29 -29.44 -6.04
CA ILE A 645 -23.50 -29.43 -5.23
C ILE A 645 -24.67 -29.57 -6.21
N SER A 646 -25.25 -30.78 -6.27
CA SER A 646 -26.29 -31.08 -7.26
C SER A 646 -27.59 -30.40 -6.88
N THR A 647 -28.25 -29.81 -7.88
CA THR A 647 -29.58 -29.24 -7.68
C THR A 647 -30.68 -30.29 -7.64
N LEU A 648 -30.40 -31.55 -7.96
CA LEU A 648 -31.35 -32.65 -7.79
C LEU A 648 -31.47 -33.06 -6.32
N THR A 649 -30.33 -33.25 -5.66
CA THR A 649 -30.25 -33.77 -4.28
C THR A 649 -30.15 -32.67 -3.25
N ALA A 650 -29.70 -31.47 -3.63
CA ALA A 650 -29.26 -30.40 -2.74
C ALA A 650 -28.18 -30.88 -1.76
N ASP A 651 -27.21 -31.65 -2.26
CA ASP A 651 -26.06 -32.15 -1.50
C ASP A 651 -24.81 -32.18 -2.40
N VAL A 652 -23.63 -32.27 -1.78
CA VAL A 652 -22.36 -32.50 -2.48
C VAL A 652 -22.38 -33.92 -3.03
N ILE A 653 -22.11 -34.05 -4.33
CA ILE A 653 -22.09 -35.33 -5.03
C ILE A 653 -20.71 -35.59 -5.65
N ASP A 654 -20.47 -36.87 -5.94
CA ASP A 654 -19.25 -37.40 -6.55
C ASP A 654 -19.59 -38.22 -7.82
N GLU A 655 -18.57 -38.85 -8.41
CA GLU A 655 -18.73 -39.70 -9.59
C GLU A 655 -19.64 -40.91 -9.32
N SER A 656 -19.67 -41.43 -8.08
CA SER A 656 -20.50 -42.58 -7.74
C SER A 656 -21.98 -42.25 -7.87
N THR A 657 -22.37 -41.04 -7.46
CA THR A 657 -23.75 -40.55 -7.58
C THR A 657 -24.11 -40.26 -9.04
N LEU A 658 -23.21 -39.61 -9.79
CA LEU A 658 -23.40 -39.33 -11.22
C LEU A 658 -23.52 -40.60 -12.08
N ASN A 659 -22.84 -41.68 -11.68
CA ASN A 659 -22.87 -42.99 -12.35
C ASN A 659 -24.08 -43.85 -12.00
N GLN A 660 -24.98 -43.39 -11.12
CA GLN A 660 -26.25 -44.09 -10.90
C GLN A 660 -27.06 -44.09 -12.20
N ALA A 661 -27.50 -45.28 -12.64
CA ALA A 661 -28.13 -45.47 -13.96
C ALA A 661 -29.35 -44.57 -14.22
N ASP A 662 -30.04 -44.14 -13.15
CA ASP A 662 -31.23 -43.30 -13.22
C ASP A 662 -30.96 -41.82 -12.86
N TYR A 663 -29.71 -41.42 -12.60
CA TYR A 663 -29.38 -40.06 -12.13
C TYR A 663 -29.90 -39.00 -13.09
N TRP A 664 -29.49 -39.07 -14.35
CA TRP A 664 -29.89 -38.09 -15.37
C TRP A 664 -31.37 -38.18 -15.75
N ARG A 665 -31.99 -39.36 -15.56
CA ARG A 665 -33.43 -39.56 -15.68
C ARG A 665 -34.17 -38.78 -14.59
N ARG A 666 -33.76 -38.93 -13.33
CA ARG A 666 -34.29 -38.19 -12.18
C ARG A 666 -34.04 -36.69 -12.33
N HIS A 667 -32.83 -36.29 -12.69
CA HIS A 667 -32.46 -34.90 -12.95
C HIS A 667 -33.33 -34.23 -14.02
N MET A 668 -33.79 -34.96 -15.05
CA MET A 668 -34.72 -34.43 -16.05
C MET A 668 -36.17 -34.29 -15.55
N ARG A 669 -36.60 -35.14 -14.61
CA ARG A 669 -38.01 -35.27 -14.18
C ARG A 669 -38.33 -34.54 -12.88
N GLN A 670 -37.37 -34.46 -11.96
CA GLN A 670 -37.56 -33.98 -10.59
C GLN A 670 -37.21 -32.49 -10.45
N PRO A 671 -37.72 -31.80 -9.41
CA PRO A 671 -37.48 -30.37 -9.20
C PRO A 671 -36.01 -30.00 -9.03
N VAL A 672 -35.64 -28.84 -9.56
CA VAL A 672 -34.35 -28.17 -9.31
C VAL A 672 -34.38 -27.47 -7.95
N ARG A 673 -33.63 -27.96 -6.97
CA ARG A 673 -33.50 -27.45 -5.60
C ARG A 673 -32.39 -26.41 -5.47
N PHE A 674 -32.50 -25.32 -6.22
CA PHE A 674 -31.44 -24.31 -6.32
C PHE A 674 -31.20 -23.59 -4.98
N ILE A 675 -32.25 -23.09 -4.33
CA ILE A 675 -32.09 -22.36 -3.06
C ILE A 675 -31.50 -23.23 -1.95
N GLN A 676 -31.89 -24.51 -1.91
CA GLN A 676 -31.32 -25.48 -0.96
C GLN A 676 -29.84 -25.74 -1.26
N SER A 677 -29.45 -25.81 -2.53
CA SER A 677 -28.05 -25.96 -2.94
C SER A 677 -27.20 -24.75 -2.53
N ILE A 678 -27.75 -23.54 -2.62
CA ILE A 678 -27.11 -22.31 -2.11
C ILE A 678 -26.95 -22.35 -0.58
N GLN A 679 -27.95 -22.86 0.15
CA GLN A 679 -27.86 -23.03 1.61
C GLN A 679 -26.72 -23.98 1.99
N VAL A 680 -26.57 -25.10 1.28
CA VAL A 680 -25.43 -26.02 1.46
C VAL A 680 -24.11 -25.31 1.17
N ALA A 681 -24.01 -24.58 0.07
CA ALA A 681 -22.80 -23.83 -0.26
C ALA A 681 -22.40 -22.82 0.85
N HIS A 682 -23.37 -22.12 1.44
CA HIS A 682 -23.12 -21.22 2.56
C HIS A 682 -22.64 -21.95 3.82
N GLN A 683 -23.27 -23.09 4.17
CA GLN A 683 -22.81 -23.92 5.30
C GLN A 683 -21.38 -24.41 5.11
N LEU A 684 -20.95 -24.63 3.87
CA LEU A 684 -19.59 -25.03 3.52
C LEU A 684 -18.57 -23.87 3.52
N GLY A 685 -19.01 -22.64 3.81
CA GLY A 685 -18.16 -21.45 3.92
C GLY A 685 -18.04 -20.61 2.63
N THR A 686 -18.95 -20.79 1.68
CA THR A 686 -18.94 -20.01 0.42
C THR A 686 -19.40 -18.58 0.66
N ARG A 687 -18.65 -17.62 0.10
CA ARG A 687 -19.03 -16.20 0.07
C ARG A 687 -18.95 -15.57 -1.32
N VAL A 688 -18.40 -16.25 -2.33
CA VAL A 688 -18.30 -15.73 -3.69
C VAL A 688 -19.01 -16.68 -4.65
N PHE A 689 -19.98 -16.16 -5.38
CA PHE A 689 -20.75 -16.88 -6.39
C PHE A 689 -20.56 -16.19 -7.73
N LEU A 690 -19.96 -16.88 -8.69
CA LEU A 690 -19.68 -16.36 -10.03
C LEU A 690 -20.47 -17.16 -11.07
N GLU A 691 -21.34 -16.51 -11.84
CA GLU A 691 -22.17 -17.17 -12.86
C GLU A 691 -21.48 -17.19 -14.22
N MET A 692 -21.40 -18.38 -14.83
CA MET A 692 -20.77 -18.68 -16.12
C MET A 692 -21.73 -18.53 -17.31
N GLY A 693 -23.02 -18.32 -17.04
CA GLY A 693 -24.07 -18.24 -18.06
C GLY A 693 -23.92 -17.05 -19.02
N PRO A 694 -24.53 -17.11 -20.22
CA PRO A 694 -24.55 -16.01 -21.20
C PRO A 694 -25.38 -14.80 -20.74
N ASP A 695 -26.09 -14.95 -19.63
CA ASP A 695 -26.74 -13.91 -18.85
C ASP A 695 -26.68 -14.33 -17.38
N ALA A 696 -26.99 -13.42 -16.45
CA ALA A 696 -26.78 -13.66 -15.02
C ALA A 696 -28.08 -13.62 -14.19
N GLN A 697 -28.89 -14.67 -14.35
CA GLN A 697 -30.20 -14.84 -13.70
C GLN A 697 -30.07 -15.46 -12.30
N LEU A 698 -29.12 -16.37 -12.10
CA LEU A 698 -28.87 -17.00 -10.80
C LEU A 698 -28.27 -16.00 -9.81
N VAL A 699 -27.38 -15.13 -10.27
CA VAL A 699 -26.89 -13.95 -9.53
C VAL A 699 -28.05 -13.09 -9.05
N ALA A 700 -29.03 -12.80 -9.92
CA ALA A 700 -30.19 -11.99 -9.53
C ALA A 700 -31.08 -12.70 -8.49
N CYS A 701 -31.17 -14.03 -8.53
CA CYS A 701 -31.87 -14.80 -7.50
C CYS A 701 -31.13 -14.74 -6.17
N GLY A 702 -29.83 -15.01 -6.18
CA GLY A 702 -28.98 -14.96 -4.99
C GLY A 702 -28.93 -13.58 -4.34
N GLN A 703 -28.85 -12.51 -5.13
CA GLN A 703 -28.88 -11.13 -4.63
C GLN A 703 -30.18 -10.76 -3.90
N ARG A 704 -31.32 -11.38 -4.25
CA ARG A 704 -32.58 -11.14 -3.55
C ARG A 704 -32.63 -11.85 -2.19
N GLU A 705 -32.04 -13.05 -2.10
CA GLU A 705 -32.12 -13.90 -0.91
C GLU A 705 -30.96 -13.68 0.08
N TYR A 706 -29.74 -13.43 -0.41
CA TYR A 706 -28.50 -13.38 0.37
C TYR A 706 -27.61 -12.19 0.00
N ARG A 707 -28.19 -11.00 -0.12
CA ARG A 707 -27.49 -9.77 -0.55
C ARG A 707 -26.25 -9.46 0.29
N ASP A 708 -26.38 -9.51 1.62
CA ASP A 708 -25.36 -9.02 2.54
C ASP A 708 -24.36 -10.11 2.98
N ASN A 709 -24.62 -11.36 2.60
CA ASN A 709 -23.85 -12.53 3.07
C ASN A 709 -22.84 -13.04 2.04
N ALA A 710 -22.93 -12.59 0.78
CA ALA A 710 -22.06 -13.04 -0.31
C ALA A 710 -21.93 -12.04 -1.46
N TYR A 711 -20.87 -12.23 -2.24
CA TYR A 711 -20.63 -11.56 -3.51
C TYR A 711 -21.27 -12.38 -4.64
N TRP A 712 -22.17 -11.74 -5.38
CA TRP A 712 -22.89 -12.34 -6.50
C TRP A 712 -22.47 -11.67 -7.80
N ILE A 713 -21.62 -12.36 -8.56
CA ILE A 713 -20.84 -11.80 -9.65
C ILE A 713 -21.27 -12.42 -10.98
N ALA A 714 -21.54 -11.57 -11.97
CA ALA A 714 -21.88 -11.99 -13.32
C ALA A 714 -20.64 -11.99 -14.22
N SER A 715 -20.45 -13.05 -15.01
CA SER A 715 -19.38 -13.09 -16.03
C SER A 715 -19.84 -12.56 -17.39
N ALA A 716 -21.14 -12.60 -17.66
CA ALA A 716 -21.76 -12.03 -18.85
C ALA A 716 -23.17 -11.51 -18.53
N ARG A 717 -23.64 -10.54 -19.31
CA ARG A 717 -25.02 -10.05 -19.28
C ARG A 717 -25.51 -9.75 -20.68
N ARG A 718 -26.79 -10.05 -20.94
CA ARG A 718 -27.45 -9.68 -22.19
C ARG A 718 -27.48 -8.16 -22.36
N ASN A 719 -27.29 -7.68 -23.59
CA ASN A 719 -27.32 -6.25 -23.95
C ASN A 719 -26.28 -5.39 -23.22
N LYS A 720 -25.19 -6.00 -22.76
CA LYS A 720 -24.03 -5.31 -22.19
C LYS A 720 -22.78 -5.70 -22.96
N GLU A 721 -21.83 -4.77 -23.03
CA GLU A 721 -20.54 -5.02 -23.64
C GLU A 721 -19.75 -6.00 -22.74
N ALA A 722 -19.04 -6.96 -23.35
CA ALA A 722 -18.41 -8.06 -22.62
C ALA A 722 -17.24 -7.59 -21.74
N SER A 723 -16.41 -6.68 -22.24
CA SER A 723 -15.29 -6.11 -21.49
C SER A 723 -15.76 -5.31 -20.26
N ASP A 724 -16.88 -4.60 -20.33
CA ASP A 724 -17.48 -3.89 -19.19
C ASP A 724 -17.91 -4.87 -18.09
N VAL A 725 -18.58 -5.98 -18.45
CA VAL A 725 -19.04 -6.97 -17.47
C VAL A 725 -17.85 -7.71 -16.85
N LEU A 726 -16.85 -8.08 -17.64
CA LEU A 726 -15.63 -8.72 -17.14
C LEU A 726 -14.83 -7.80 -16.23
N ASN A 727 -14.65 -6.53 -16.61
CA ASN A 727 -14.01 -5.54 -15.75
C ASN A 727 -14.77 -5.40 -14.42
N GLN A 728 -16.10 -5.29 -14.45
CA GLN A 728 -16.91 -5.25 -13.23
C GLN A 728 -16.77 -6.52 -12.38
N ALA A 729 -16.64 -7.69 -13.01
CA ALA A 729 -16.39 -8.95 -12.31
C ALA A 729 -15.03 -8.94 -11.61
N LEU A 730 -13.96 -8.49 -12.29
CA LEU A 730 -12.62 -8.34 -11.71
C LEU A 730 -12.62 -7.39 -10.50
N LEU A 731 -13.28 -6.23 -10.59
CA LEU A 731 -13.38 -5.28 -9.49
C LEU A 731 -14.11 -5.89 -8.27
N GLN A 732 -15.19 -6.63 -8.51
CA GLN A 732 -15.93 -7.33 -7.46
C GLN A 732 -15.10 -8.46 -6.83
N LEU A 733 -14.39 -9.24 -7.63
CA LEU A 733 -13.49 -10.32 -7.15
C LEU A 733 -12.38 -9.74 -6.27
N TYR A 734 -11.81 -8.59 -6.64
CA TYR A 734 -10.81 -7.90 -5.82
C TYR A 734 -11.39 -7.46 -4.48
N ALA A 735 -12.53 -6.77 -4.51
CA ALA A 735 -13.23 -6.32 -3.30
C ALA A 735 -13.64 -7.51 -2.41
N ALA A 736 -13.99 -8.64 -3.02
CA ALA A 736 -14.36 -9.87 -2.33
C ALA A 736 -13.19 -10.56 -1.63
N GLY A 737 -11.94 -10.19 -1.87
CA GLY A 737 -10.80 -10.81 -1.21
C GLY A 737 -10.04 -11.83 -2.07
N VAL A 738 -10.48 -12.07 -3.31
CA VAL A 738 -9.92 -13.14 -4.17
C VAL A 738 -8.47 -12.83 -4.55
N ALA A 739 -7.64 -13.87 -4.58
CA ALA A 739 -6.25 -13.76 -5.03
C ALA A 739 -6.15 -14.08 -6.52
N LEU A 740 -5.80 -13.08 -7.33
CA LEU A 740 -5.56 -13.19 -8.76
C LEU A 740 -4.29 -12.39 -9.11
N PRO A 741 -3.66 -12.64 -10.28
CA PRO A 741 -2.54 -11.85 -10.75
C PRO A 741 -2.99 -10.45 -11.21
N TRP A 742 -3.42 -9.60 -10.27
CA TRP A 742 -4.06 -8.30 -10.53
C TRP A 742 -3.23 -7.39 -11.44
N ALA A 743 -1.91 -7.40 -11.25
CA ALA A 743 -0.96 -6.63 -12.05
C ALA A 743 -1.03 -6.99 -13.55
N ASP A 744 -1.22 -8.27 -13.87
CA ASP A 744 -1.27 -8.77 -15.25
C ASP A 744 -2.67 -8.58 -15.84
N LEU A 745 -3.72 -8.86 -15.05
CA LEU A 745 -5.12 -8.74 -15.46
C LEU A 745 -5.56 -7.30 -15.74
N LEU A 746 -5.05 -6.35 -14.97
CA LEU A 746 -5.40 -4.93 -15.05
C LEU A 746 -4.24 -4.08 -15.56
N ALA A 747 -3.33 -4.69 -16.33
CA ALA A 747 -2.22 -4.00 -16.95
C ALA A 747 -2.72 -2.80 -17.79
N GLY A 748 -2.02 -1.68 -17.66
CA GLY A 748 -2.38 -0.42 -18.30
C GLY A 748 -1.18 0.35 -18.81
N ASP A 749 -1.46 1.46 -19.47
CA ASP A 749 -0.50 2.37 -20.10
C ASP A 749 0.20 3.35 -19.13
N GLY A 750 -0.17 3.33 -17.85
CA GLY A 750 0.39 4.19 -16.83
C GLY A 750 1.84 3.86 -16.46
N GLN A 751 2.45 4.72 -15.65
CA GLN A 751 3.79 4.54 -15.10
C GLN A 751 3.83 4.89 -13.61
N ARG A 752 4.90 4.51 -12.91
CA ARG A 752 5.05 4.82 -11.49
C ARG A 752 5.28 6.32 -11.29
N ILE A 753 4.52 6.90 -10.38
CA ILE A 753 4.63 8.30 -9.96
C ILE A 753 4.58 8.43 -8.44
N ALA A 754 4.87 9.61 -7.93
CA ALA A 754 4.57 9.97 -6.55
C ALA A 754 3.05 10.08 -6.37
N ALA A 755 2.42 9.00 -5.92
CA ALA A 755 1.00 8.93 -5.58
C ALA A 755 0.78 9.04 -4.06
N PRO A 756 -0.46 9.30 -3.59
CA PRO A 756 -0.76 9.30 -2.15
C PRO A 756 -0.21 8.08 -1.41
N CYS A 757 0.29 8.31 -0.19
CA CYS A 757 0.86 7.28 0.67
C CYS A 757 -0.18 6.76 1.68
N TYR A 758 0.12 5.64 2.34
CA TYR A 758 -0.75 5.01 3.31
C TYR A 758 -1.09 5.94 4.50
N PRO A 759 -2.38 6.22 4.76
CA PRO A 759 -2.78 7.06 5.88
C PRO A 759 -2.93 6.22 7.15
N PHE A 760 -1.88 6.15 7.96
CA PHE A 760 -1.89 5.40 9.23
C PHE A 760 -3.04 5.81 10.15
N ASP A 761 -3.76 4.82 10.70
CA ASP A 761 -4.56 5.03 11.91
C ASP A 761 -3.61 5.12 13.09
N THR A 762 -3.63 6.26 13.77
CA THR A 762 -2.74 6.54 14.87
C THR A 762 -3.47 6.32 16.18
N GLU A 763 -3.01 5.35 16.97
CA GLU A 763 -3.33 5.24 18.39
C GLU A 763 -2.16 5.76 19.21
N ARG A 764 -2.46 6.35 20.37
CA ARG A 764 -1.44 6.85 21.29
C ARG A 764 -0.86 5.68 22.08
N TYR A 765 0.33 5.23 21.69
CA TYR A 765 1.14 4.29 22.48
C TYR A 765 2.12 5.08 23.35
N TRP A 766 1.84 5.16 24.64
CA TRP A 766 2.64 5.95 25.57
C TRP A 766 2.73 5.27 26.94
N LYS A 767 3.94 5.23 27.52
CA LYS A 767 4.13 4.86 28.93
C LYS A 767 3.78 6.08 29.75
N GLU A 768 2.51 6.13 30.17
CA GLU A 768 2.07 7.20 31.05
C GLU A 768 2.87 7.17 32.34
N ARG A 769 3.19 8.38 32.82
CA ARG A 769 3.91 8.52 34.07
C ARG A 769 3.04 7.93 35.18
N VAL A 770 3.55 6.92 35.89
CA VAL A 770 3.06 6.67 37.23
C VAL A 770 3.61 7.83 38.06
N SER A 771 2.82 8.89 38.25
CA SER A 771 3.18 9.87 39.25
C SER A 771 3.23 9.12 40.59
N PRO A 772 4.38 9.01 41.29
CA PRO A 772 4.24 9.05 42.73
C PRO A 772 3.47 10.34 43.00
N ALA A 773 2.43 10.29 43.83
CA ALA A 773 1.76 11.50 44.30
C ALA A 773 2.88 12.49 44.61
N CYS A 774 2.97 13.56 43.81
CA CYS A 774 3.99 14.55 44.03
C CYS A 774 3.61 15.14 45.38
N GLU A 775 4.30 14.75 46.45
CA GLU A 775 4.31 15.64 47.60
C GLU A 775 4.70 17.00 47.04
N PRO A 776 3.88 18.04 47.28
CA PRO A 776 4.13 19.35 46.71
C PRO A 776 5.57 19.73 47.02
N ALA A 777 6.27 20.29 46.04
CA ALA A 777 7.68 20.67 46.19
C ALA A 777 7.91 21.55 47.43
N ASP A 778 6.88 22.25 47.90
CA ASP A 778 6.87 23.01 49.16
C ASP A 778 6.98 22.17 50.44
N ALA A 779 6.47 20.94 50.47
CA ALA A 779 6.54 20.06 51.65
C ALA A 779 7.96 19.48 51.83
N ALA A 780 8.58 19.01 50.74
CA ALA A 780 9.96 18.53 50.76
C ALA A 780 10.97 19.67 50.96
N LEU A 781 10.69 20.87 50.44
CA LEU A 781 11.51 22.06 50.68
C LEU A 781 11.37 22.55 52.12
N SER A 782 10.17 22.53 52.71
CA SER A 782 9.94 22.91 54.12
C SER A 782 10.54 21.90 55.09
N ALA A 783 10.38 20.59 54.83
CA ALA A 783 11.03 19.54 55.62
C ALA A 783 12.56 19.60 55.48
N GLY A 784 13.06 19.85 54.27
CA GLY A 784 14.48 20.10 54.02
C GLY A 784 15.00 21.37 54.73
N LEU A 785 14.20 22.44 54.76
CA LEU A 785 14.52 23.68 55.49
C LEU A 785 14.53 23.47 56.99
N GLU A 786 13.60 22.68 57.54
CA GLU A 786 13.57 22.34 58.97
C GLU A 786 14.75 21.47 59.37
N VAL A 787 15.11 20.48 58.54
CA VAL A 787 16.31 19.65 58.76
C VAL A 787 17.56 20.51 58.64
N ALA A 788 17.66 21.37 57.63
CA ALA A 788 18.79 22.29 57.47
C ALA A 788 18.87 23.31 58.61
N SER A 789 17.74 23.81 59.13
CA SER A 789 17.69 24.75 60.25
C SER A 789 18.00 24.08 61.59
N ARG A 790 17.57 22.83 61.79
CA ARG A 790 17.96 22.00 62.96
C ARG A 790 19.42 21.58 62.90
N ALA A 791 19.94 21.28 61.71
CA ALA A 791 21.37 21.00 61.51
C ALA A 791 22.21 22.27 61.69
N ALA A 792 21.74 23.43 61.22
CA ALA A 792 22.40 24.72 61.37
C ALA A 792 22.44 25.20 62.83
N THR A 793 21.48 24.82 63.67
CA THR A 793 21.50 25.08 65.12
C THR A 793 22.47 24.17 65.88
N ALA A 794 22.87 23.03 65.29
CA ALA A 794 23.87 22.12 65.85
C ALA A 794 25.29 22.33 65.27
N LEU A 795 25.43 23.16 64.23
CA LEU A 795 26.72 23.54 63.66
C LEU A 795 27.22 24.79 64.36
N ASP A 796 28.35 24.65 65.07
CA ASP A 796 29.11 25.75 65.67
C ASP A 796 29.71 26.63 64.56
N LEU A 797 28.84 27.45 63.94
CA LEU A 797 29.15 28.37 62.84
C LEU A 797 30.45 29.15 63.06
N PRO A 798 30.72 29.69 64.27
CA PRO A 798 31.99 30.37 64.58
C PRO A 798 33.24 29.51 64.29
N ARG A 799 33.18 28.20 64.54
CA ARG A 799 34.30 27.28 64.31
C ARG A 799 34.48 26.94 62.84
N LEU A 800 33.41 26.85 62.07
CA LEU A 800 33.45 26.65 60.62
C LEU A 800 33.97 27.90 59.90
N GLU A 801 33.60 29.09 60.38
CA GLU A 801 34.08 30.37 59.87
C GLU A 801 35.56 30.58 60.18
N ALA A 802 36.01 30.18 61.37
CA ALA A 802 37.43 30.15 61.73
C ALA A 802 38.23 29.14 60.87
N LEU A 803 37.67 27.97 60.57
CA LEU A 803 38.29 26.98 59.69
C LEU A 803 38.39 27.49 58.25
N LYS A 804 37.34 28.14 57.74
CA LYS A 804 37.34 28.80 56.42
C LYS A 804 38.40 29.88 56.36
N GLN A 805 38.47 30.77 57.34
CA GLN A 805 39.51 31.82 57.40
C GLN A 805 40.93 31.23 57.49
N CYS A 806 41.11 30.13 58.24
CA CYS A 806 42.39 29.43 58.34
C CYS A 806 42.79 28.77 57.00
N ALA A 807 41.85 28.10 56.34
CA ALA A 807 42.06 27.47 55.03
C ALA A 807 42.33 28.50 53.93
N THR A 808 41.62 29.64 53.92
CA THR A 808 41.87 30.75 52.99
C THR A 808 43.25 31.37 53.21
N ARG A 809 43.69 31.53 54.47
CA ARG A 809 45.06 32.00 54.78
C ARG A 809 46.14 31.00 54.38
N LEU A 810 45.94 29.70 54.63
CA LEU A 810 46.86 28.65 54.21
C LEU A 810 46.96 28.55 52.69
N HIS A 811 45.84 28.68 51.97
CA HIS A 811 45.82 28.69 50.51
C HIS A 811 46.54 29.93 49.95
N ALA A 812 46.33 31.11 50.54
CA ALA A 812 47.06 32.32 50.14
C ALA A 812 48.57 32.16 50.34
N ILE A 813 49.03 31.61 51.47
CA ILE A 813 50.47 31.34 51.73
C ILE A 813 51.03 30.31 50.73
N TYR A 814 50.27 29.26 50.41
CA TYR A 814 50.70 28.24 49.45
C TYR A 814 50.78 28.80 48.02
N VAL A 815 49.83 29.65 47.62
CA VAL A 815 49.83 30.32 46.31
C VAL A 815 50.99 31.31 46.24
N ASP A 816 51.26 32.08 47.30
CA ASP A 816 52.39 33.02 47.34
C ASP A 816 53.75 32.29 47.25
N GLN A 817 53.92 31.17 47.97
CA GLN A 817 55.12 30.33 47.87
C GLN A 817 55.23 29.61 46.51
N LEU A 818 54.12 29.24 45.88
CA LEU A 818 54.11 28.64 44.55
C LEU A 818 54.49 29.69 43.49
N VAL A 819 53.96 30.90 43.58
CA VAL A 819 54.31 32.03 42.70
C VAL A 819 55.79 32.38 42.87
N GLN A 820 56.30 32.54 44.09
CA GLN A 820 57.73 32.79 44.34
C GLN A 820 58.65 31.68 43.81
N ARG A 821 58.22 30.41 43.87
CA ARG A 821 58.98 29.28 43.30
C ARG A 821 58.95 29.23 41.78
N CYS A 822 57.85 29.66 41.16
CA CYS A 822 57.69 29.66 39.70
C CYS A 822 58.35 30.87 39.03
N THR A 823 58.47 32.00 39.71
CA THR A 823 59.00 33.25 39.12
C THR A 823 60.47 33.53 39.45
N GLY A 824 61.07 32.89 40.46
CA GLY A 824 62.42 33.24 40.94
C GLY A 824 62.57 34.74 41.27
N ASP A 825 63.81 35.27 41.26
CA ASP A 825 64.12 36.69 41.53
C ASP A 825 63.59 37.68 40.46
N ALA A 826 62.79 37.23 39.49
CA ALA A 826 62.31 38.04 38.37
C ALA A 826 61.28 39.10 38.77
N ILE A 827 60.60 38.95 39.92
CA ILE A 827 59.64 39.96 40.42
C ILE A 827 60.37 41.19 40.98
N GLU A 828 61.54 41.03 41.61
CA GLU A 828 62.32 42.17 42.14
C GLU A 828 62.93 43.05 41.03
N ASN A 829 63.03 42.53 39.81
CA ASN A 829 63.52 43.26 38.63
C ASN A 829 62.41 43.93 37.79
N GLY A 830 61.16 43.93 38.27
CA GLY A 830 60.09 44.80 37.74
C GLY A 830 59.35 44.31 36.49
N VAL A 831 59.14 42.99 36.33
CA VAL A 831 58.31 42.46 35.24
C VAL A 831 56.85 42.30 35.71
N ASP A 832 55.90 42.83 34.92
CA ASP A 832 54.45 42.74 35.12
C ASP A 832 53.90 41.33 34.82
N ALA A 833 52.95 40.89 35.67
CA ALA A 833 52.25 39.61 35.65
C ALA A 833 51.53 39.28 34.34
N MET A 834 51.29 40.26 33.46
CA MET A 834 50.73 40.02 32.12
C MET A 834 51.75 39.51 31.09
N THR A 835 53.03 39.34 31.47
CA THR A 835 54.11 38.93 30.55
C THR A 835 54.73 37.56 30.87
N ILE A 836 54.21 36.82 31.86
CA ILE A 836 54.47 35.39 32.10
C ILE A 836 53.22 34.63 31.65
#